data_AF-A0A921LPB7-F1
#
_entry.id   AF-A0A921LPB7-F1
#
_cell.length_a   1.000
_cell.length_b   1.000
_cell.length_c   1.000
_cell.angle_alpha   90.00
_cell.angle_beta   90.00
_cell.angle_gamma   90.00
#
_symmetry.space_group_name_H-M   'P 1'
#
loop_
_entity.id
_entity.type
_entity.pdbx_description
1 polymer ?
#
loop_
_entity_poly.entity_id
_entity_poly.type
_entity_poly.pdbx_seq_one_letter_code
_entity_poly.pdbx_strand_id
1 'polypeptide(L)'
;MVRVWAHRGCCTRYPENTLLAFEEACRYDIAGIELDIQLTADGELVVIHDEWVNRTTDGRGMVKDFTLEQLKALRIAGPEGWTEQIPTMAEVFDLLAPVCRERGLLINIELKNSNVPYEGMEEKILALAAEKGLSDYIVYSSFNPDSVRRIKQLDPTVQTGILASKLTDCCGLEASTQADALHCNVDYLDEDKLRYWTQAPIRAWNSAEPFYPYPPRGTPYDLEELEKHFVTDIIVNQPELYCLLYENKNKRQPLFLQAETAIDMRNGGYGTGHPARMTTLIVSRAPAGSTLTLLDRRYAFAVATYNDAVPPELIYSYSYDRDAAWVTYNRDYDEANFSQETYTFEKDCFFRVCLRRLDGKDIPASEAARADGILRFLAPEQATAKVRRCFAYEIANTAWKVRAATGCVKLALMADSHYTTNSFWRDTVTNLTAVNHKAPLDGVVHLGDLTDGVLPARETAIMTRRCLQDLQALGKPLLVVPGNHDSAYFNGNRNPMTPEQEQDVLYKDVLPPSAVRQPDTFWYYYDVPEHNLRMLVLFSHDYRANPRYGYPDEELTWVRQTLEATPAGWRVLVFSHCPALPEMHYWSKDIRNGTKLVELLAEYRGSQANCKVLALIHGHNHCDQVDTNHGIPIVSIGCAKMEYFPDKKPDNSVTSPRLQNHVTQELWDVLLVNTKKDTLQFVRFGAGKDRTVQC
;
A
#
# COMPACT_ATOMS: atom_id res chain seq x y z
N MET A 1 -5.51 -20.43 3.98
CA MET A 1 -4.45 -19.40 4.00
C MET A 1 -3.71 -19.46 5.32
N VAL A 2 -2.38 -19.49 5.25
CA VAL A 2 -1.48 -19.46 6.41
C VAL A 2 -1.70 -18.20 7.23
N ARG A 3 -1.79 -18.34 8.56
CA ARG A 3 -1.94 -17.20 9.48
C ARG A 3 -0.57 -16.66 9.90
N VAL A 4 -0.47 -15.34 10.09
CA VAL A 4 0.79 -14.66 10.45
C VAL A 4 0.86 -14.43 11.96
N TRP A 5 2.02 -14.67 12.54
CA TRP A 5 2.35 -14.41 13.94
C TRP A 5 3.57 -13.49 14.04
N ALA A 6 3.53 -12.51 14.94
CA ALA A 6 4.64 -11.59 15.16
C ALA A 6 5.66 -12.22 16.12
N HIS A 7 6.83 -12.58 15.62
CA HIS A 7 7.94 -13.14 16.40
C HIS A 7 8.54 -12.06 17.29
N ARG A 8 8.38 -12.17 18.61
CA ARG A 8 8.86 -11.16 19.59
C ARG A 8 8.36 -9.74 19.30
N GLY A 9 7.18 -9.62 18.69
CA GLY A 9 6.58 -8.36 18.22
C GLY A 9 7.02 -7.93 16.81
N CYS A 10 6.87 -6.64 16.48
CA CYS A 10 7.39 -6.04 15.23
C CYS A 10 8.92 -5.85 15.28
N CYS A 11 9.65 -6.95 15.43
CA CYS A 11 11.04 -6.95 15.89
C CYS A 11 12.09 -6.57 14.83
N THR A 12 11.70 -6.29 13.58
CA THR A 12 12.54 -5.62 12.57
C THR A 12 12.55 -4.10 12.73
N ARG A 13 11.47 -3.52 13.25
CA ARG A 13 11.29 -2.06 13.38
C ARG A 13 11.59 -1.56 14.79
N TYR A 14 11.31 -2.39 15.78
CA TYR A 14 11.49 -2.08 17.19
C TYR A 14 12.29 -3.21 17.87
N PRO A 15 12.93 -2.95 19.02
CA PRO A 15 13.68 -3.97 19.73
C PRO A 15 12.78 -5.16 20.13
N GLU A 16 13.27 -6.38 19.90
CA GLU A 16 12.53 -7.62 20.21
C GLU A 16 12.10 -7.71 21.68
N ASN A 17 10.98 -8.38 21.94
CA ASN A 17 10.49 -8.68 23.30
C ASN A 17 10.28 -7.42 24.18
N THR A 18 9.85 -6.31 23.57
CA THR A 18 9.50 -5.06 24.26
C THR A 18 8.00 -4.78 24.17
N LEU A 19 7.47 -4.01 25.12
CA LEU A 19 6.05 -3.58 25.09
C LEU A 19 5.73 -2.81 23.81
N LEU A 20 6.65 -1.95 23.35
CA LEU A 20 6.49 -1.22 22.08
C LEU A 20 6.40 -2.16 20.88
N ALA A 21 7.28 -3.16 20.76
CA ALA A 21 7.21 -4.12 19.66
C ALA A 21 5.89 -4.89 19.64
N PHE A 22 5.33 -5.23 20.81
CA PHE A 22 4.04 -5.90 20.93
C PHE A 22 2.86 -4.97 20.65
N GLU A 23 2.88 -3.74 21.15
CA GLU A 23 1.86 -2.73 20.88
C GLU A 23 1.76 -2.44 19.38
N GLU A 24 2.90 -2.34 18.70
CA GLU A 24 2.96 -2.10 17.26
C GLU A 24 2.48 -3.33 16.48
N ALA A 25 2.82 -4.54 16.89
CA ALA A 25 2.30 -5.77 16.29
C ALA A 25 0.76 -5.86 16.39
N CYS A 26 0.18 -5.39 17.50
CA CYS A 26 -1.28 -5.34 17.68
C CYS A 26 -2.00 -4.46 16.65
N ARG A 27 -1.31 -3.63 15.86
CA ARG A 27 -1.94 -2.81 14.81
C ARG A 27 -2.27 -3.58 13.53
N TYR A 28 -1.74 -4.79 13.37
CA TYR A 28 -1.87 -5.59 12.15
C TYR A 28 -2.88 -6.72 12.31
N ASP A 29 -3.43 -7.23 11.20
CA ASP A 29 -4.31 -8.41 11.18
C ASP A 29 -3.49 -9.71 11.26
N ILE A 30 -2.96 -9.97 12.46
CA ILE A 30 -2.17 -11.16 12.80
C ILE A 30 -2.97 -12.11 13.70
N ALA A 31 -2.64 -13.39 13.66
CA ALA A 31 -3.26 -14.41 14.51
C ALA A 31 -2.75 -14.36 15.95
N GLY A 32 -1.50 -13.97 16.16
CA GLY A 32 -0.95 -13.85 17.50
C GLY A 32 0.46 -13.27 17.54
N ILE A 33 0.94 -13.11 18.77
CA ILE A 33 2.29 -12.65 19.08
C ILE A 33 3.02 -13.81 19.75
N GLU A 34 4.24 -14.08 19.30
CA GLU A 34 5.16 -15.00 19.95
C GLU A 34 6.13 -14.21 20.86
N LEU A 35 6.47 -14.78 22.01
CA LEU A 35 7.44 -14.22 22.96
C LEU A 35 8.06 -15.30 23.84
N ASP A 36 9.16 -14.93 24.51
CA ASP A 36 9.96 -15.81 25.35
C ASP A 36 9.87 -15.45 26.83
N ILE A 37 9.75 -16.43 27.72
CA ILE A 37 9.79 -16.19 29.18
C ILE A 37 10.94 -16.90 29.89
N GLN A 38 11.47 -16.25 30.92
CA GLN A 38 12.47 -16.75 31.86
C GLN A 38 12.15 -16.32 33.29
N LEU A 39 12.81 -16.93 34.29
CA LEU A 39 12.71 -16.50 35.70
C LEU A 39 13.94 -15.73 36.17
N THR A 40 13.69 -14.69 36.96
CA THR A 40 14.71 -13.95 37.71
C THR A 40 15.17 -14.70 38.97
N ALA A 41 16.23 -14.21 39.62
CA ALA A 41 16.76 -14.76 40.87
C ALA A 41 15.75 -14.72 42.04
N ASP A 42 14.88 -13.71 42.06
CA ASP A 42 13.75 -13.56 42.98
C ASP A 42 12.45 -14.19 42.46
N GLY A 43 12.54 -14.95 41.36
CA GLY A 43 11.49 -15.84 40.87
C GLY A 43 10.41 -15.19 40.02
N GLU A 44 10.62 -13.99 39.47
CA GLU A 44 9.66 -13.28 38.62
C GLU A 44 9.74 -13.66 37.14
N LEU A 45 8.60 -13.67 36.45
CA LEU A 45 8.50 -13.98 35.03
C LEU A 45 8.81 -12.74 34.19
N VAL A 46 9.91 -12.81 33.43
CA VAL A 46 10.37 -11.74 32.53
C VAL A 46 10.40 -12.19 31.09
N VAL A 47 10.21 -11.24 30.18
CA VAL A 47 10.08 -11.49 28.74
C VAL A 47 11.39 -11.16 28.03
N ILE A 48 12.18 -12.20 27.74
CA ILE A 48 13.52 -12.09 27.12
C ILE A 48 13.96 -13.45 26.56
N HIS A 49 14.51 -13.43 25.34
CA HIS A 49 14.89 -14.66 24.63
C HIS A 49 16.17 -15.31 25.17
N ASP A 50 17.28 -14.56 25.17
CA ASP A 50 18.61 -15.10 25.48
C ASP A 50 18.74 -15.35 26.99
N GLU A 51 19.48 -16.37 27.40
CA GLU A 51 19.81 -16.58 28.83
C GLU A 51 20.70 -15.46 29.40
N TRP A 52 21.37 -14.73 28.50
CA TRP A 52 22.24 -13.60 28.81
C TRP A 52 21.64 -12.29 28.31
N VAL A 53 21.65 -11.24 29.16
CA VAL A 53 21.10 -9.92 28.80
C VAL A 53 21.98 -9.13 27.81
N ASN A 54 23.17 -9.65 27.50
CA ASN A 54 24.26 -8.93 26.86
C ASN A 54 23.94 -8.41 25.46
N ARG A 55 23.13 -9.13 24.68
CA ARG A 55 22.86 -8.81 23.27
C ARG A 55 21.84 -7.69 23.12
N THR A 56 20.80 -7.70 23.96
CA THR A 56 19.63 -6.84 23.82
C THR A 56 19.63 -5.66 24.77
N THR A 57 20.51 -5.65 25.78
CA THR A 57 20.59 -4.60 26.79
C THR A 57 21.99 -4.02 26.92
N ASP A 58 22.12 -2.94 27.69
CA ASP A 58 23.40 -2.37 28.14
C ASP A 58 24.06 -3.15 29.31
N GLY A 59 23.42 -4.19 29.83
CA GLY A 59 23.89 -5.02 30.93
C GLY A 59 24.81 -6.17 30.52
N ARG A 60 25.35 -6.87 31.53
CA ARG A 60 26.09 -8.13 31.35
C ARG A 60 25.78 -9.13 32.46
N GLY A 61 25.42 -10.35 32.09
CA GLY A 61 25.15 -11.45 33.03
C GLY A 61 23.98 -12.33 32.57
N MET A 62 23.71 -13.38 33.34
CA MET A 62 22.59 -14.28 33.08
C MET A 62 21.31 -13.78 33.76
N VAL A 63 20.17 -13.95 33.09
CA VAL A 63 18.84 -13.53 33.60
C VAL A 63 18.56 -14.10 35.00
N LYS A 64 18.85 -15.39 35.20
CA LYS A 64 18.65 -16.12 36.47
C LYS A 64 19.43 -15.55 37.68
N ASP A 65 20.46 -14.74 37.44
CA ASP A 65 21.34 -14.19 38.49
C ASP A 65 20.93 -12.76 38.90
N PHE A 66 19.96 -12.15 38.21
CA PHE A 66 19.44 -10.82 38.51
C PHE A 66 18.09 -10.90 39.21
N THR A 67 17.82 -9.98 40.14
CA THR A 67 16.45 -9.71 40.62
C THR A 67 15.65 -8.94 39.58
N LEU A 68 14.32 -8.92 39.68
CA LEU A 68 13.48 -8.13 38.78
C LEU A 68 13.86 -6.64 38.80
N GLU A 69 14.11 -6.09 39.98
CA GLU A 69 14.55 -4.69 40.15
C GLU A 69 15.83 -4.42 39.35
N GLN A 70 16.81 -5.32 39.40
CA GLN A 70 18.07 -5.19 38.68
C GLN A 70 17.87 -5.30 37.17
N LEU A 71 17.02 -6.21 36.67
CA LEU A 71 16.71 -6.31 35.25
C LEU A 71 15.97 -5.07 34.72
N LYS A 72 15.05 -4.51 35.51
CA LYS A 72 14.36 -3.25 35.18
C LYS A 72 15.31 -2.05 35.14
N ALA A 73 16.47 -2.12 35.79
CA ALA A 73 17.49 -1.08 35.71
C ALA A 73 18.26 -1.07 34.38
N LEU A 74 18.27 -2.19 33.63
CA LEU A 74 18.91 -2.28 32.32
C LEU A 74 18.10 -1.56 31.23
N ARG A 75 18.78 -1.16 30.16
CA ARG A 75 18.18 -0.43 29.03
C ARG A 75 18.37 -1.19 27.72
N ILE A 76 17.26 -1.32 27.00
CA ILE A 76 17.22 -1.83 25.62
C ILE A 76 17.24 -0.61 24.69
N ALA A 77 18.18 -0.56 23.75
CA ALA A 77 18.28 0.55 22.82
C ALA A 77 17.17 0.50 21.77
N GLY A 78 16.39 1.56 21.64
CA GLY A 78 15.31 1.72 20.66
C GLY A 78 15.60 2.78 19.59
N PRO A 79 14.66 2.97 18.64
CA PRO A 79 14.79 3.97 17.58
C PRO A 79 14.91 5.38 18.17
N GLU A 80 15.58 6.28 17.44
CA GLU A 80 15.72 7.72 17.80
C GLU A 80 16.32 7.99 19.19
N GLY A 81 17.08 7.03 19.76
CA GLY A 81 17.70 7.18 21.07
C GLY A 81 16.75 6.95 22.25
N TRP A 82 15.54 6.47 22.00
CA TRP A 82 14.64 5.99 23.05
C TRP A 82 15.19 4.71 23.69
N THR A 83 14.83 4.48 24.95
CA THR A 83 15.24 3.28 25.67
C THR A 83 14.04 2.55 26.23
N GLU A 84 14.01 1.24 26.04
CA GLU A 84 13.01 0.31 26.57
C GLU A 84 13.56 -0.45 27.80
N GLN A 85 12.68 -1.14 28.51
CA GLN A 85 13.02 -2.04 29.62
C GLN A 85 12.60 -3.47 29.31
N ILE A 86 13.24 -4.45 29.95
CA ILE A 86 12.77 -5.84 29.93
C ILE A 86 11.37 -5.89 30.56
N PRO A 87 10.33 -6.37 29.85
CA PRO A 87 8.99 -6.50 30.40
C PRO A 87 8.89 -7.68 31.38
N THR A 88 7.99 -7.56 32.34
CA THR A 88 7.43 -8.71 33.04
C THR A 88 6.30 -9.32 32.21
N MET A 89 6.01 -10.59 32.43
CA MET A 89 4.87 -11.22 31.77
C MET A 89 3.52 -10.58 32.18
N ALA A 90 3.44 -10.06 33.41
CA ALA A 90 2.25 -9.36 33.88
C ALA A 90 1.97 -8.07 33.09
N GLU A 91 3.01 -7.26 32.81
CA GLU A 91 2.88 -6.05 31.97
C GLU A 91 2.49 -6.39 30.54
N VAL A 92 3.04 -7.47 29.97
CA VAL A 92 2.66 -7.93 28.63
C VAL A 92 1.20 -8.40 28.61
N PHE A 93 0.75 -9.15 29.61
CA PHE A 93 -0.67 -9.51 29.72
C PHE A 93 -1.57 -8.29 29.89
N ASP A 94 -1.18 -7.28 30.67
CA ASP A 94 -1.97 -6.06 30.82
C ASP A 94 -2.07 -5.30 29.49
N LEU A 95 -1.00 -5.27 28.69
CA LEU A 95 -1.00 -4.68 27.34
C LEU A 95 -1.88 -5.47 26.36
N LEU A 96 -1.75 -6.80 26.33
CA LEU A 96 -2.37 -7.64 25.32
C LEU A 96 -3.82 -8.06 25.65
N ALA A 97 -4.21 -8.10 26.92
CA ALA A 97 -5.52 -8.58 27.34
C ALA A 97 -6.71 -7.90 26.64
N PRO A 98 -6.72 -6.57 26.43
CA PRO A 98 -7.80 -5.93 25.67
C PRO A 98 -7.89 -6.47 24.24
N VAL A 99 -6.75 -6.63 23.57
CA VAL A 99 -6.67 -7.07 22.17
C VAL A 99 -7.02 -8.56 22.04
N CYS A 100 -6.56 -9.39 22.96
CA CYS A 100 -6.94 -10.80 23.05
C CYS A 100 -8.46 -10.95 23.15
N ARG A 101 -9.10 -10.24 24.08
CA ARG A 101 -10.55 -10.33 24.29
C ARG A 101 -11.37 -9.73 23.16
N GLU A 102 -10.90 -8.63 22.58
CA GLU A 102 -11.62 -7.94 21.51
C GLU A 102 -11.50 -8.67 20.16
N ARG A 103 -10.31 -9.16 19.83
CA ARG A 103 -9.98 -9.66 18.48
C ARG A 103 -9.66 -11.14 18.41
N GLY A 104 -9.60 -11.82 19.55
CA GLY A 104 -9.14 -13.21 19.61
C GLY A 104 -7.65 -13.36 19.31
N LEU A 105 -6.85 -12.29 19.53
CA LEU A 105 -5.39 -12.36 19.36
C LEU A 105 -4.82 -13.41 20.32
N LEU A 106 -4.03 -14.33 19.78
CA LEU A 106 -3.37 -15.36 20.57
C LEU A 106 -1.98 -14.92 21.03
N ILE A 107 -1.49 -15.52 22.11
CA ILE A 107 -0.15 -15.33 22.65
C ILE A 107 0.54 -16.69 22.65
N ASN A 108 1.62 -16.83 21.89
CA ASN A 108 2.50 -18.00 21.97
C ASN A 108 3.63 -17.70 22.94
N ILE A 109 3.69 -18.42 24.05
CA ILE A 109 4.69 -18.22 25.11
C ILE A 109 5.71 -19.35 25.02
N GLU A 110 6.93 -19.08 24.59
CA GLU A 110 8.05 -20.03 24.65
C GLU A 110 8.64 -20.08 26.08
N LEU A 111 8.65 -21.27 26.68
CA LEU A 111 9.29 -21.53 27.97
C LEU A 111 10.78 -21.83 27.74
N LYS A 112 11.66 -20.87 28.03
CA LYS A 112 13.12 -20.98 27.87
C LYS A 112 13.79 -21.72 29.04
N ASN A 113 13.49 -23.00 29.19
CA ASN A 113 14.02 -23.83 30.28
C ASN A 113 14.88 -25.03 29.82
N SER A 114 15.32 -25.03 28.55
CA SER A 114 16.14 -26.12 27.98
C SER A 114 17.60 -26.08 28.46
N ASN A 115 18.20 -24.88 28.52
CA ASN A 115 19.60 -24.70 28.94
C ASN A 115 19.71 -24.39 30.44
N VAL A 116 18.79 -23.59 30.96
CA VAL A 116 18.69 -23.23 32.38
C VAL A 116 17.37 -23.78 32.91
N PRO A 117 17.38 -24.76 33.83
CA PRO A 117 16.15 -25.26 34.42
C PRO A 117 15.58 -24.22 35.39
N TYR A 118 14.26 -24.04 35.33
CA TYR A 118 13.52 -23.10 36.16
C TYR A 118 12.38 -23.84 36.88
N GLU A 119 12.65 -24.33 38.09
CA GLU A 119 11.67 -25.06 38.88
C GLU A 119 10.46 -24.19 39.20
N GLY A 120 9.25 -24.69 38.91
CA GLY A 120 7.98 -23.99 39.17
C GLY A 120 7.56 -22.99 38.09
N MET A 121 8.31 -22.85 36.99
CA MET A 121 7.97 -21.94 35.89
C MET A 121 6.60 -22.25 35.30
N GLU A 122 6.32 -23.53 35.04
CA GLU A 122 5.07 -24.01 34.44
C GLU A 122 3.85 -23.66 35.31
N GLU A 123 3.91 -23.95 36.61
CA GLU A 123 2.86 -23.61 37.55
C GLU A 123 2.66 -22.10 37.65
N LYS A 124 3.76 -21.32 37.68
CA LYS A 124 3.71 -19.86 37.82
C LYS A 124 3.06 -19.19 36.62
N ILE A 125 3.41 -19.59 35.39
CA ILE A 125 2.81 -18.99 34.18
C ILE A 125 1.33 -19.37 34.04
N LEU A 126 0.96 -20.62 34.33
CA LEU A 126 -0.44 -21.06 34.31
C LEU A 126 -1.29 -20.29 35.33
N ALA A 127 -0.77 -20.10 36.54
CA ALA A 127 -1.45 -19.33 37.58
C ALA A 127 -1.64 -17.86 37.16
N LEU A 128 -0.61 -17.23 36.60
CA LEU A 128 -0.69 -15.84 36.13
C LEU A 128 -1.70 -15.68 34.98
N ALA A 129 -1.69 -16.60 34.02
CA ALA A 129 -2.65 -16.61 32.91
C ALA A 129 -4.10 -16.75 33.40
N ALA A 130 -4.33 -17.63 34.38
CA ALA A 130 -5.64 -17.82 34.99
C ALA A 130 -6.08 -16.58 35.78
N GLU A 131 -5.18 -15.97 36.56
CA GLU A 131 -5.43 -14.73 37.30
C GLU A 131 -5.84 -13.58 36.38
N LYS A 132 -5.14 -13.43 35.24
CA LYS A 132 -5.45 -12.41 34.23
C LYS A 132 -6.65 -12.79 33.35
N GLY A 133 -7.20 -13.99 33.48
CA GLY A 133 -8.31 -14.48 32.65
C GLY A 133 -7.96 -14.55 31.17
N LEU A 134 -6.76 -15.05 30.86
CA LEU A 134 -6.22 -15.15 29.50
C LEU A 134 -5.92 -16.58 29.04
N SER A 135 -6.20 -17.60 29.86
CA SER A 135 -5.87 -18.99 29.56
C SER A 135 -6.32 -19.46 28.16
N ASP A 136 -7.50 -19.04 27.70
CA ASP A 136 -8.06 -19.41 26.40
C ASP A 136 -7.35 -18.78 25.20
N TYR A 137 -6.50 -17.78 25.42
CA TYR A 137 -5.76 -17.04 24.39
C TYR A 137 -4.29 -17.46 24.29
N ILE A 138 -3.84 -18.41 25.11
CA ILE A 138 -2.42 -18.74 25.23
C ILE A 138 -2.13 -20.10 24.61
N VAL A 139 -1.00 -20.16 23.90
CA VAL A 139 -0.34 -21.39 23.50
C VAL A 139 0.99 -21.43 24.26
N TYR A 140 1.21 -22.49 25.04
CA TYR A 140 2.48 -22.71 25.73
C TYR A 140 3.38 -23.58 24.87
N SER A 141 4.58 -23.11 24.56
CA SER A 141 5.48 -23.81 23.66
C SER A 141 6.88 -23.98 24.27
N SER A 142 7.60 -25.04 23.93
CA SER A 142 9.00 -25.21 24.34
C SER A 142 9.75 -26.20 23.45
N PHE A 143 11.08 -26.03 23.36
CA PHE A 143 12.00 -27.07 22.88
C PHE A 143 12.22 -28.18 23.92
N ASN A 144 11.80 -27.99 25.18
CA ASN A 144 11.86 -29.00 26.24
C ASN A 144 10.57 -29.82 26.26
N PRO A 145 10.58 -31.10 25.81
CA PRO A 145 9.37 -31.92 25.76
C PRO A 145 8.78 -32.20 27.14
N ASP A 146 9.62 -32.22 28.19
CA ASP A 146 9.16 -32.48 29.56
C ASP A 146 8.37 -31.28 30.11
N SER A 147 8.73 -30.06 29.74
CA SER A 147 7.99 -28.84 30.10
C SER A 147 6.62 -28.80 29.42
N VAL A 148 6.55 -29.12 28.13
CA VAL A 148 5.28 -29.24 27.40
C VAL A 148 4.37 -30.29 28.04
N ARG A 149 4.93 -31.47 28.35
CA ARG A 149 4.21 -32.54 29.05
C ARG A 149 3.73 -32.09 30.42
N ARG A 150 4.56 -31.34 31.16
CA ARG A 150 4.25 -30.83 32.50
C ARG A 150 3.08 -29.86 32.46
N ILE A 151 3.07 -28.89 31.54
CA ILE A 151 1.93 -27.98 31.32
C ILE A 151 0.66 -28.79 31.05
N LYS A 152 0.71 -29.76 30.14
CA LYS A 152 -0.46 -30.58 29.78
C LYS A 152 -0.96 -31.46 30.93
N GLN A 153 -0.07 -31.91 31.83
CA GLN A 153 -0.44 -32.63 33.06
C GLN A 153 -1.07 -31.73 34.12
N LEU A 154 -0.60 -30.49 34.22
CA LEU A 154 -1.14 -29.49 35.16
C LEU A 154 -2.52 -29.01 34.72
N ASP A 155 -2.67 -28.73 33.42
CA ASP A 155 -3.93 -28.34 32.81
C ASP A 155 -4.06 -28.98 31.41
N PRO A 156 -4.86 -30.05 31.26
CA PRO A 156 -5.07 -30.68 29.97
C PRO A 156 -5.80 -29.81 28.94
N THR A 157 -6.48 -28.75 29.39
CA THR A 157 -7.36 -27.91 28.56
C THR A 157 -6.62 -26.81 27.81
N VAL A 158 -5.42 -26.43 28.26
CA VAL A 158 -4.64 -25.38 27.58
C VAL A 158 -4.01 -25.87 26.29
N GLN A 159 -3.76 -24.93 25.38
CA GLN A 159 -3.06 -25.22 24.13
C GLN A 159 -1.56 -25.28 24.33
N THR A 160 -0.93 -26.25 23.68
CA THR A 160 0.51 -26.49 23.77
C THR A 160 1.15 -26.68 22.40
N GLY A 161 2.40 -26.27 22.24
CA GLY A 161 3.19 -26.42 21.02
C GLY A 161 4.56 -27.07 21.29
N ILE A 162 4.91 -28.13 20.55
CA ILE A 162 6.24 -28.74 20.67
C ILE A 162 7.19 -28.16 19.60
N LEU A 163 8.30 -27.56 20.04
CA LEU A 163 9.34 -27.03 19.15
C LEU A 163 10.42 -28.08 18.84
N ALA A 164 10.77 -28.19 17.57
CA ALA A 164 12.01 -28.81 17.11
C ALA A 164 12.46 -28.16 15.80
N SER A 165 13.72 -28.33 15.38
CA SER A 165 14.14 -27.76 14.09
C SER A 165 13.44 -28.42 12.92
N LYS A 166 13.36 -29.76 12.91
CA LYS A 166 12.72 -30.53 11.84
C LYS A 166 11.30 -30.88 12.22
N LEU A 167 10.40 -30.81 11.24
CA LEU A 167 9.01 -31.20 11.42
C LEU A 167 8.84 -32.68 11.82
N THR A 168 9.69 -33.57 11.30
CA THR A 168 9.70 -34.99 11.67
C THR A 168 10.02 -35.22 13.14
N ASP A 169 10.89 -34.40 13.73
CA ASP A 169 11.21 -34.47 15.16
C ASP A 169 10.01 -34.00 16.00
N CYS A 170 9.32 -32.93 15.58
CA CYS A 170 8.07 -32.49 16.23
C CYS A 170 7.02 -33.61 16.25
N CYS A 171 6.78 -34.27 15.12
CA CYS A 171 5.83 -35.38 15.03
C CYS A 171 6.25 -36.56 15.91
N GLY A 172 7.55 -36.85 16.02
CA GLY A 172 8.05 -37.92 16.90
C GLY A 172 7.81 -37.64 18.38
N LEU A 173 7.70 -36.37 18.77
CA LEU A 173 7.49 -35.95 20.16
C LEU A 173 6.00 -35.74 20.50
N GLU A 174 5.17 -35.38 19.53
CA GLU A 174 3.75 -35.02 19.66
C GLU A 174 2.98 -35.96 20.60
N ALA A 175 3.02 -37.28 20.35
CA ALA A 175 2.27 -38.24 21.15
C ALA A 175 2.77 -38.34 22.61
N SER A 176 4.07 -38.16 22.83
CA SER A 176 4.70 -38.26 24.17
C SER A 176 4.51 -37.01 25.02
N THR A 177 4.26 -35.87 24.38
CA THR A 177 4.00 -34.58 25.04
C THR A 177 2.52 -34.25 25.09
N GLN A 178 1.70 -34.91 24.26
CA GLN A 178 0.30 -34.57 24.01
C GLN A 178 0.14 -33.13 23.49
N ALA A 179 1.11 -32.64 22.72
CA ALA A 179 1.09 -31.30 22.17
C ALA A 179 -0.06 -31.11 21.17
N ASP A 180 -0.65 -29.90 21.14
CA ASP A 180 -1.76 -29.57 20.26
C ASP A 180 -1.30 -28.96 18.92
N ALA A 181 -0.05 -28.51 18.83
CA ALA A 181 0.55 -27.90 17.64
C ALA A 181 2.03 -28.29 17.48
N LEU A 182 2.50 -28.31 16.24
CA LEU A 182 3.90 -28.60 15.89
C LEU A 182 4.59 -27.31 15.44
N HIS A 183 5.73 -27.00 16.04
CA HIS A 183 6.45 -25.76 15.78
C HIS A 183 7.83 -26.09 15.22
N CYS A 184 8.02 -25.90 13.92
CA CYS A 184 9.24 -26.30 13.21
C CYS A 184 9.85 -25.16 12.42
N ASN A 185 11.12 -25.30 12.06
CA ASN A 185 11.77 -24.32 11.21
C ASN A 185 11.26 -24.49 9.77
N VAL A 186 10.89 -23.37 9.14
CA VAL A 186 10.36 -23.30 7.78
C VAL A 186 11.31 -23.88 6.72
N ASP A 187 12.62 -23.86 6.97
CA ASP A 187 13.63 -24.40 6.06
C ASP A 187 13.75 -25.93 6.13
N TYR A 188 13.06 -26.57 7.08
CA TYR A 188 13.13 -28.02 7.35
C TYR A 188 11.75 -28.70 7.34
N LEU A 189 10.89 -28.27 6.41
CA LEU A 189 9.62 -28.92 6.07
C LEU A 189 9.92 -30.11 5.12
N ASP A 190 10.06 -31.32 5.66
CA ASP A 190 10.34 -32.53 4.85
C ASP A 190 9.07 -33.00 4.12
N GLU A 191 9.03 -32.85 2.79
CA GLU A 191 7.83 -32.90 1.94
C GLU A 191 7.23 -34.32 1.76
N ASP A 192 8.02 -35.38 1.96
CA ASP A 192 7.69 -36.68 1.37
C ASP A 192 6.58 -37.48 2.10
N LYS A 193 6.14 -37.10 3.32
CA LYS A 193 5.13 -37.89 4.09
C LYS A 193 4.15 -37.12 4.98
N LEU A 194 3.98 -35.82 4.79
CA LEU A 194 3.25 -34.97 5.75
C LEU A 194 1.77 -35.29 5.97
N ARG A 195 1.07 -35.80 4.95
CA ARG A 195 -0.38 -36.10 5.05
C ARG A 195 -0.74 -37.25 6.01
N TYR A 196 0.23 -38.04 6.47
CA TYR A 196 -0.03 -39.27 7.23
C TYR A 196 0.33 -39.17 8.73
N TRP A 197 0.98 -38.09 9.17
CA TRP A 197 1.65 -38.06 10.48
C TRP A 197 0.86 -37.30 11.56
N THR A 198 0.16 -36.22 11.22
CA THR A 198 -0.64 -35.46 12.19
C THR A 198 -1.77 -34.66 11.53
N GLN A 199 -2.78 -34.28 12.33
CA GLN A 199 -3.80 -33.28 12.00
C GLN A 199 -3.60 -31.97 12.79
N ALA A 200 -2.54 -31.89 13.61
CA ALA A 200 -2.24 -30.72 14.42
C ALA A 200 -1.80 -29.53 13.54
N PRO A 201 -2.12 -28.28 13.95
CA PRO A 201 -1.57 -27.08 13.33
C PRO A 201 -0.04 -27.09 13.28
N ILE A 202 0.50 -26.72 12.13
CA ILE A 202 1.94 -26.59 11.89
C ILE A 202 2.28 -25.10 11.87
N ARG A 203 3.00 -24.64 12.90
CA ARG A 203 3.46 -23.25 13.04
C ARG A 203 4.93 -23.16 12.68
N ALA A 204 5.22 -22.73 11.46
CA ALA A 204 6.59 -22.62 10.97
C ALA A 204 7.25 -21.33 11.47
N TRP A 205 8.43 -21.42 12.07
CA TRP A 205 9.25 -20.25 12.42
C TRP A 205 10.45 -20.15 11.47
N ASN A 206 10.98 -18.94 11.28
CA ASN A 206 12.10 -18.72 10.37
C ASN A 206 13.35 -18.23 11.11
N SER A 207 14.52 -18.35 10.45
CA SER A 207 15.80 -17.87 11.00
C SER A 207 16.53 -16.90 10.07
N ALA A 208 15.93 -16.58 8.92
CA ALA A 208 16.56 -15.79 7.88
C ALA A 208 16.26 -14.29 8.02
N GLU A 209 15.12 -13.94 8.62
CA GLU A 209 14.71 -12.54 8.75
C GLU A 209 15.55 -11.79 9.79
N PRO A 210 15.88 -10.51 9.54
CA PRO A 210 16.69 -9.72 10.46
C PRO A 210 15.91 -9.34 11.72
N PHE A 211 16.65 -8.85 12.71
CA PHE A 211 16.11 -8.14 13.87
C PHE A 211 16.59 -6.69 13.85
N TYR A 212 15.87 -5.80 14.53
CA TYR A 212 16.28 -4.45 14.82
C TYR A 212 17.71 -4.43 15.41
N PRO A 213 18.59 -3.49 15.00
CA PRO A 213 18.35 -2.33 14.14
C PRO A 213 18.60 -2.58 12.65
N TYR A 214 18.76 -3.83 12.23
CA TYR A 214 19.06 -4.13 10.83
C TYR A 214 17.80 -3.96 9.97
N PRO A 215 17.90 -3.30 8.80
CA PRO A 215 16.75 -3.11 7.94
C PRO A 215 16.21 -4.46 7.46
N PRO A 216 14.90 -4.55 7.14
CA PRO A 216 14.31 -5.71 6.48
C PRO A 216 15.17 -6.14 5.29
N ARG A 217 15.54 -7.42 5.24
CA ARG A 217 16.31 -8.04 4.16
C ARG A 217 15.71 -9.41 3.87
N GLY A 218 15.73 -9.79 2.59
CA GLY A 218 15.19 -11.06 2.11
C GLY A 218 13.81 -10.92 1.47
N THR A 219 13.48 -11.88 0.60
CA THR A 219 12.14 -12.00 0.02
C THR A 219 11.23 -12.67 1.04
N PRO A 220 10.07 -12.09 1.40
CA PRO A 220 9.10 -12.73 2.29
C PRO A 220 8.69 -14.11 1.78
N TYR A 221 8.44 -15.05 2.68
CA TYR A 221 7.98 -16.39 2.30
C TYR A 221 6.66 -16.31 1.54
N ASP A 222 6.50 -17.17 0.54
CA ASP A 222 5.24 -17.32 -0.20
C ASP A 222 4.23 -18.10 0.65
N LEU A 223 3.24 -17.41 1.21
CA LEU A 223 2.22 -18.05 2.07
C LEU A 223 1.39 -19.09 1.32
N GLU A 224 1.22 -18.98 0.00
CA GLU A 224 0.51 -19.98 -0.79
C GLU A 224 1.35 -21.25 -0.96
N GLU A 225 2.67 -21.09 -1.11
CA GLU A 225 3.58 -22.22 -1.17
C GLU A 225 3.62 -22.96 0.16
N LEU A 226 3.73 -22.22 1.27
CA LEU A 226 3.69 -22.81 2.61
C LEU A 226 2.38 -23.54 2.90
N GLU A 227 1.24 -23.04 2.40
CA GLU A 227 -0.05 -23.73 2.51
C GLU A 227 -0.06 -25.07 1.75
N LYS A 228 0.61 -25.17 0.59
CA LYS A 228 0.78 -26.45 -0.12
C LYS A 228 1.60 -27.45 0.69
N HIS A 229 2.49 -26.95 1.54
CA HIS A 229 3.28 -27.72 2.51
C HIS A 229 2.57 -27.93 3.86
N PHE A 230 1.25 -27.70 3.92
CA PHE A 230 0.39 -27.90 5.10
C PHE A 230 0.72 -27.02 6.30
N VAL A 231 1.55 -25.99 6.12
CA VAL A 231 1.78 -25.00 7.17
C VAL A 231 0.47 -24.26 7.44
N THR A 232 0.06 -24.17 8.70
CA THR A 232 -1.16 -23.46 9.09
C THR A 232 -0.86 -22.04 9.54
N ASP A 233 0.34 -21.83 10.09
CA ASP A 233 0.77 -20.57 10.66
C ASP A 233 2.26 -20.33 10.38
N ILE A 234 2.66 -19.07 10.21
CA ILE A 234 4.06 -18.66 10.13
C ILE A 234 4.38 -17.61 11.19
N ILE A 235 5.50 -17.79 11.88
CA ILE A 235 6.06 -16.88 12.88
C ILE A 235 7.20 -16.08 12.21
N VAL A 236 7.02 -14.77 12.12
CA VAL A 236 7.87 -13.87 11.30
C VAL A 236 8.30 -12.62 12.06
N ASN A 237 9.47 -12.09 11.72
CA ASN A 237 10.06 -10.91 12.36
C ASN A 237 9.47 -9.60 11.82
N GLN A 238 8.91 -9.64 10.60
CA GLN A 238 8.37 -8.51 9.86
C GLN A 238 6.86 -8.66 9.55
N PRO A 239 6.00 -8.89 10.57
CA PRO A 239 4.58 -9.18 10.37
C PRO A 239 3.87 -8.09 9.55
N GLU A 240 4.30 -6.83 9.67
CA GLU A 240 3.77 -5.71 8.90
C GLU A 240 3.92 -5.90 7.39
N LEU A 241 5.02 -6.50 6.94
CA LEU A 241 5.27 -6.73 5.52
C LEU A 241 4.37 -7.84 4.98
N TYR A 242 4.17 -8.92 5.75
CA TYR A 242 3.24 -9.99 5.36
C TYR A 242 1.80 -9.50 5.35
N CYS A 243 1.37 -8.74 6.35
CA CYS A 243 0.05 -8.12 6.32
C CYS A 243 -0.09 -7.21 5.09
N LEU A 244 0.87 -6.34 4.78
CA LEU A 244 0.81 -5.48 3.59
C LEU A 244 0.79 -6.25 2.25
N LEU A 245 1.61 -7.29 2.11
CA LEU A 245 1.71 -8.08 0.88
C LEU A 245 0.49 -8.97 0.65
N TYR A 246 -0.02 -9.59 1.71
CA TYR A 246 -1.10 -10.58 1.62
C TYR A 246 -2.49 -10.03 1.94
N GLU A 247 -2.60 -8.82 2.52
CA GLU A 247 -3.82 -8.00 2.46
C GLU A 247 -4.22 -7.70 1.02
N ASN A 248 -3.26 -7.62 0.10
CA ASN A 248 -3.50 -7.36 -1.32
C ASN A 248 -3.94 -8.61 -2.13
N LYS A 249 -3.73 -9.84 -1.62
CA LYS A 249 -4.10 -11.08 -2.33
C LYS A 249 -5.48 -11.61 -1.93
N ASN A 250 -5.96 -11.33 -0.73
CA ASN A 250 -7.39 -11.39 -0.46
C ASN A 250 -8.02 -10.14 -1.07
N LYS A 251 -9.13 -10.29 -1.80
CA LYS A 251 -9.92 -9.19 -2.38
C LYS A 251 -10.60 -8.31 -1.31
N ARG A 252 -9.83 -7.84 -0.32
CA ARG A 252 -10.23 -6.88 0.70
C ARG A 252 -10.07 -5.49 0.09
N GLN A 253 -11.20 -4.90 -0.29
CA GLN A 253 -11.25 -3.47 -0.50
C GLN A 253 -11.47 -2.83 0.88
N PRO A 254 -10.48 -2.12 1.45
CA PRO A 254 -10.58 -1.49 2.75
C PRO A 254 -11.66 -0.44 2.67
N LEU A 255 -12.43 -0.35 3.75
CA LEU A 255 -13.41 0.70 3.92
C LEU A 255 -12.78 1.80 4.76
N PHE A 256 -12.63 3.00 4.21
CA PHE A 256 -12.14 4.12 5.00
C PHE A 256 -13.31 4.79 5.72
N LEU A 257 -13.39 4.68 7.05
CA LEU A 257 -14.44 5.33 7.84
C LEU A 257 -13.93 6.62 8.47
N GLN A 258 -14.79 7.63 8.57
CA GLN A 258 -14.51 8.84 9.35
C GLN A 258 -15.57 9.03 10.43
N ALA A 259 -15.13 9.30 11.66
CA ALA A 259 -15.99 9.57 12.81
C ALA A 259 -16.81 10.86 12.69
N GLU A 260 -17.81 10.99 13.56
CA GLU A 260 -18.72 12.14 13.69
C GLU A 260 -19.56 12.42 12.44
N THR A 261 -19.91 11.39 11.67
CA THR A 261 -20.47 11.54 10.32
C THR A 261 -21.65 10.62 10.06
N ALA A 262 -22.49 10.98 9.09
CA ALA A 262 -23.61 10.18 8.62
C ALA A 262 -23.76 10.28 7.10
N ILE A 263 -24.65 9.48 6.53
CA ILE A 263 -25.08 9.63 5.13
C ILE A 263 -26.25 10.63 5.10
N ASP A 264 -26.14 11.69 4.28
CA ASP A 264 -27.25 12.62 4.05
C ASP A 264 -28.36 11.90 3.28
N MET A 265 -29.52 11.72 3.92
CA MET A 265 -30.65 10.98 3.36
C MET A 265 -31.19 11.56 2.04
N ARG A 266 -30.96 12.86 1.76
CA ARG A 266 -31.52 13.55 0.59
C ARG A 266 -30.75 13.27 -0.68
N ASN A 267 -29.42 13.20 -0.58
CA ASN A 267 -28.52 13.08 -1.73
C ASN A 267 -27.56 11.88 -1.65
N GLY A 268 -27.54 11.14 -0.53
CA GLY A 268 -26.62 10.04 -0.30
C GLY A 268 -25.18 10.49 -0.09
N GLY A 269 -24.95 11.79 0.10
CA GLY A 269 -23.63 12.36 0.32
C GLY A 269 -23.14 12.16 1.76
N TYR A 270 -21.96 12.69 2.02
CA TYR A 270 -21.29 12.64 3.28
C TYR A 270 -21.74 13.81 4.17
N GLY A 271 -22.35 13.49 5.30
CA GLY A 271 -22.80 14.44 6.32
C GLY A 271 -21.89 14.45 7.55
N THR A 272 -21.79 15.59 8.22
CA THR A 272 -21.00 15.78 9.46
C THR A 272 -21.88 16.12 10.65
N GLY A 273 -21.37 15.95 11.88
CA GLY A 273 -22.01 16.39 13.12
C GLY A 273 -22.82 15.31 13.83
N HIS A 274 -22.54 14.04 13.58
CA HIS A 274 -23.21 12.90 14.23
C HIS A 274 -22.23 12.12 15.12
N PRO A 275 -22.08 12.48 16.40
CA PRO A 275 -20.94 12.04 17.20
C PRO A 275 -20.89 10.52 17.45
N ALA A 276 -22.05 9.85 17.52
CA ALA A 276 -22.15 8.40 17.69
C ALA A 276 -22.11 7.59 16.36
N ARG A 277 -21.66 8.21 15.26
CA ARG A 277 -21.67 7.62 13.92
C ARG A 277 -20.39 7.84 13.14
N MET A 278 -20.14 6.96 12.20
CA MET A 278 -19.04 7.06 11.25
C MET A 278 -19.45 6.50 9.89
N THR A 279 -18.98 7.12 8.81
CA THR A 279 -19.39 6.80 7.44
C THR A 279 -18.17 6.59 6.55
N THR A 280 -18.31 5.74 5.54
CA THR A 280 -17.28 5.53 4.52
C THR A 280 -16.96 6.83 3.79
N LEU A 281 -15.68 7.21 3.73
CA LEU A 281 -15.14 8.42 3.09
C LEU A 281 -15.35 8.44 1.58
N ILE A 282 -15.18 7.29 0.94
CA ILE A 282 -15.36 7.11 -0.50
C ILE A 282 -16.54 6.20 -0.79
N VAL A 283 -17.12 6.37 -1.97
CA VAL A 283 -18.05 5.40 -2.53
C VAL A 283 -17.26 4.20 -3.06
N SER A 284 -17.63 3.00 -2.63
CA SER A 284 -16.98 1.75 -3.05
C SER A 284 -17.84 0.98 -4.04
N ARG A 285 -17.23 0.12 -4.88
CA ARG A 285 -17.96 -0.76 -5.80
C ARG A 285 -18.22 -2.11 -5.13
N ALA A 286 -19.44 -2.61 -5.23
CA ALA A 286 -19.82 -3.96 -4.83
C ALA A 286 -20.31 -4.76 -6.04
N PRO A 287 -19.54 -5.74 -6.53
CA PRO A 287 -20.07 -6.76 -7.42
C PRO A 287 -21.22 -7.54 -6.79
N ALA A 288 -22.12 -8.08 -7.61
CA ALA A 288 -23.14 -9.03 -7.17
C ALA A 288 -22.49 -10.21 -6.40
N GLY A 289 -23.06 -10.57 -5.26
CA GLY A 289 -22.55 -11.60 -4.34
C GLY A 289 -21.54 -11.09 -3.31
N SER A 290 -21.19 -9.79 -3.31
CA SER A 290 -20.35 -9.21 -2.25
C SER A 290 -21.09 -9.19 -0.92
N THR A 291 -20.36 -9.22 0.19
CA THR A 291 -20.94 -9.16 1.54
C THR A 291 -20.30 -8.09 2.42
N LEU A 292 -21.10 -7.53 3.32
CA LEU A 292 -20.66 -6.75 4.47
C LEU A 292 -21.00 -7.51 5.73
N THR A 293 -20.00 -7.79 6.55
CA THR A 293 -20.15 -8.47 7.84
C THR A 293 -19.54 -7.64 8.94
N LEU A 294 -20.32 -7.39 9.98
CA LEU A 294 -19.83 -6.71 11.17
C LEU A 294 -18.91 -7.63 11.97
N LEU A 295 -17.72 -7.13 12.30
CA LEU A 295 -16.75 -7.81 13.15
C LEU A 295 -16.90 -7.37 14.61
N ASP A 296 -17.33 -6.13 14.84
CA ASP A 296 -17.52 -5.56 16.16
C ASP A 296 -19.00 -5.33 16.49
N ARG A 297 -19.55 -6.18 17.36
CA ARG A 297 -20.97 -6.19 17.75
C ARG A 297 -21.41 -4.98 18.60
N ARG A 298 -20.52 -4.03 18.93
CA ARG A 298 -20.90 -2.74 19.53
C ARG A 298 -21.62 -1.81 18.55
N TYR A 299 -21.56 -2.14 17.25
CA TYR A 299 -22.10 -1.32 16.18
C TYR A 299 -23.32 -1.97 15.53
N ALA A 300 -24.08 -1.16 14.81
CA ALA A 300 -24.91 -1.60 13.70
C ALA A 300 -24.54 -0.75 12.48
N PHE A 301 -24.83 -1.25 11.28
CA PHE A 301 -24.56 -0.53 10.05
C PHE A 301 -25.80 -0.46 9.14
N ALA A 302 -25.86 0.59 8.34
CA ALA A 302 -26.85 0.76 7.28
C ALA A 302 -26.12 1.12 5.98
N VAL A 303 -26.64 0.61 4.86
CA VAL A 303 -26.02 0.72 3.53
C VAL A 303 -26.83 1.68 2.68
N ALA A 304 -26.16 2.62 2.02
CA ALA A 304 -26.69 3.42 0.93
C ALA A 304 -26.14 2.85 -0.38
N THR A 305 -26.99 2.56 -1.37
CA THR A 305 -26.53 2.07 -2.68
C THR A 305 -26.70 3.09 -3.78
N TYR A 306 -25.86 2.98 -4.80
CA TYR A 306 -25.80 3.87 -5.95
C TYR A 306 -25.68 3.02 -7.22
N ASN A 307 -26.26 3.48 -8.31
CA ASN A 307 -26.14 2.86 -9.63
C ASN A 307 -25.10 3.60 -10.49
N ASP A 308 -24.69 2.98 -11.60
CA ASP A 308 -23.62 3.43 -12.49
C ASP A 308 -24.01 4.54 -13.47
N ALA A 309 -25.24 5.08 -13.36
CA ALA A 309 -25.64 6.25 -14.11
C ALA A 309 -24.87 7.48 -13.61
N VAL A 310 -24.03 8.04 -14.47
CA VAL A 310 -23.33 9.29 -14.20
C VAL A 310 -24.26 10.46 -14.54
N PRO A 311 -24.55 11.37 -13.59
CA PRO A 311 -25.25 12.61 -13.91
C PRO A 311 -24.50 13.37 -15.01
N PRO A 312 -25.14 13.72 -16.15
CA PRO A 312 -24.46 14.31 -17.30
C PRO A 312 -23.62 15.55 -16.96
N GLU A 313 -24.08 16.37 -16.03
CA GLU A 313 -23.41 17.57 -15.53
C GLU A 313 -22.05 17.28 -14.89
N LEU A 314 -21.86 16.10 -14.28
CA LEU A 314 -20.61 15.77 -13.59
C LEU A 314 -19.46 15.54 -14.56
N ILE A 315 -19.74 14.98 -15.75
CA ILE A 315 -18.77 14.79 -16.84
C ILE A 315 -18.20 16.14 -17.33
N TYR A 316 -19.01 17.19 -17.23
CA TYR A 316 -18.68 18.56 -17.67
C TYR A 316 -18.24 19.47 -16.50
N SER A 317 -18.06 18.91 -15.31
CA SER A 317 -17.70 19.68 -14.11
C SER A 317 -16.31 19.34 -13.58
N TYR A 318 -15.63 20.35 -13.04
CA TYR A 318 -14.34 20.20 -12.34
C TYR A 318 -14.61 19.69 -10.92
N SER A 319 -15.17 18.48 -10.81
CA SER A 319 -15.66 17.98 -9.54
C SER A 319 -14.57 17.28 -8.75
N TYR A 320 -14.05 17.98 -7.75
CA TYR A 320 -13.27 17.45 -6.62
C TYR A 320 -14.16 17.37 -5.38
N ASP A 321 -15.48 17.34 -5.58
CA ASP A 321 -16.42 17.14 -4.49
C ASP A 321 -16.32 15.68 -4.05
N ARG A 322 -15.95 15.49 -2.78
CA ARG A 322 -15.87 14.19 -2.10
C ARG A 322 -17.17 13.38 -2.23
N ASP A 323 -18.30 14.05 -2.47
CA ASP A 323 -19.62 13.45 -2.64
C ASP A 323 -20.13 13.37 -4.07
N ALA A 324 -19.44 14.02 -5.01
CA ALA A 324 -19.69 13.80 -6.43
C ALA A 324 -19.01 12.50 -6.87
N ALA A 325 -19.44 11.39 -6.28
CA ALA A 325 -19.21 10.11 -6.90
C ALA A 325 -19.98 10.12 -8.23
N TRP A 326 -19.33 9.72 -9.32
CA TRP A 326 -19.90 9.64 -10.66
C TRP A 326 -20.91 8.50 -10.77
N VAL A 327 -21.93 8.53 -9.92
CA VAL A 327 -22.93 7.49 -9.66
C VAL A 327 -24.20 8.17 -9.16
N THR A 328 -25.34 7.50 -9.35
CA THR A 328 -26.63 8.04 -8.92
C THR A 328 -27.13 7.30 -7.68
N TYR A 329 -27.40 8.04 -6.60
CA TYR A 329 -27.92 7.49 -5.34
C TYR A 329 -29.32 6.90 -5.51
N ASN A 330 -29.54 5.68 -5.04
CA ASN A 330 -30.81 4.96 -5.17
C ASN A 330 -31.87 5.38 -4.15
N ARG A 331 -31.54 6.26 -3.19
CA ARG A 331 -32.46 6.74 -2.15
C ARG A 331 -33.00 5.62 -1.25
N ASP A 332 -32.12 4.70 -0.88
CA ASP A 332 -32.44 3.48 -0.12
C ASP A 332 -31.82 3.43 1.28
N TYR A 333 -31.12 4.48 1.70
CA TYR A 333 -30.64 4.64 3.08
C TYR A 333 -31.75 5.18 3.99
N ASP A 334 -32.04 4.44 5.05
CA ASP A 334 -33.03 4.77 6.08
C ASP A 334 -32.47 4.43 7.47
N GLU A 335 -32.85 5.22 8.48
CA GLU A 335 -32.53 4.99 9.89
C GLU A 335 -33.05 3.66 10.44
N ALA A 336 -34.15 3.16 9.89
CA ALA A 336 -34.70 1.86 10.23
C ALA A 336 -33.82 0.68 9.74
N ASN A 337 -32.91 0.93 8.80
CA ASN A 337 -32.13 -0.12 8.14
C ASN A 337 -30.82 -0.48 8.90
N PHE A 338 -30.55 0.16 10.04
CA PHE A 338 -29.40 -0.20 10.86
C PHE A 338 -29.53 -1.64 11.39
N SER A 339 -28.61 -2.50 10.99
CA SER A 339 -28.60 -3.91 11.33
C SER A 339 -27.22 -4.38 11.79
N GLN A 340 -27.19 -5.47 12.54
CA GLN A 340 -25.96 -6.21 12.85
C GLN A 340 -25.81 -7.46 11.98
N GLU A 341 -26.78 -7.73 11.12
CA GLU A 341 -26.79 -8.89 10.23
C GLU A 341 -25.88 -8.68 9.02
N THR A 342 -25.45 -9.78 8.42
CA THR A 342 -24.66 -9.72 7.18
C THR A 342 -25.52 -9.17 6.05
N TYR A 343 -25.01 -8.15 5.35
CA TYR A 343 -25.64 -7.60 4.15
C TYR A 343 -25.02 -8.23 2.91
N THR A 344 -25.84 -8.73 1.99
CA THR A 344 -25.38 -9.31 0.72
C THR A 344 -25.86 -8.45 -0.43
N PHE A 345 -24.93 -8.04 -1.30
CA PHE A 345 -25.26 -7.27 -2.50
C PHE A 345 -25.78 -8.21 -3.58
N GLU A 346 -27.05 -8.11 -3.94
CA GLU A 346 -27.66 -9.01 -4.95
C GLU A 346 -27.25 -8.67 -6.40
N LYS A 347 -26.83 -7.43 -6.64
CA LYS A 347 -26.47 -6.91 -7.96
C LYS A 347 -25.21 -6.06 -7.88
N ASP A 348 -24.56 -5.87 -9.04
CA ASP A 348 -23.50 -4.88 -9.18
C ASP A 348 -24.04 -3.49 -8.83
N CYS A 349 -23.42 -2.83 -7.86
CA CYS A 349 -23.73 -1.46 -7.49
C CYS A 349 -22.49 -0.78 -6.92
N PHE A 350 -22.69 0.47 -6.53
CA PHE A 350 -21.78 1.19 -5.66
C PHE A 350 -22.45 1.43 -4.31
N PHE A 351 -21.68 1.68 -3.26
CA PHE A 351 -22.23 1.82 -1.92
C PHE A 351 -21.40 2.73 -1.00
N ARG A 352 -22.09 3.26 0.02
CA ARG A 352 -21.52 3.82 1.25
C ARG A 352 -22.12 3.05 2.43
N VAL A 353 -21.38 3.02 3.52
CA VAL A 353 -21.86 2.45 4.78
C VAL A 353 -21.79 3.49 5.87
N CYS A 354 -22.86 3.60 6.66
CA CYS A 354 -22.89 4.34 7.91
C CYS A 354 -22.94 3.34 9.06
N LEU A 355 -22.05 3.49 10.03
CA LEU A 355 -22.06 2.74 11.28
C LEU A 355 -22.55 3.62 12.41
N ARG A 356 -23.29 3.03 13.33
CA ARG A 356 -23.82 3.66 14.55
C ARG A 356 -23.44 2.82 15.75
N ARG A 357 -22.93 3.49 16.80
CA ARG A 357 -22.70 2.85 18.09
C ARG A 357 -24.02 2.59 18.80
N LEU A 358 -24.23 1.35 19.27
CA LEU A 358 -25.50 0.93 19.84
C LEU A 358 -25.76 1.51 21.23
N ASP A 359 -24.71 1.82 21.98
CA ASP A 359 -24.80 2.46 23.29
C ASP A 359 -24.94 4.00 23.21
N GLY A 360 -24.93 4.56 21.99
CA GLY A 360 -25.20 5.96 21.72
C GLY A 360 -24.10 6.95 22.12
N LYS A 361 -22.96 6.53 22.68
CA LYS A 361 -21.85 7.48 22.93
C LYS A 361 -20.99 7.71 21.69
N ASP A 362 -20.15 8.73 21.77
CA ASP A 362 -19.35 9.23 20.67
C ASP A 362 -18.33 8.19 20.16
N ILE A 363 -18.01 8.27 18.87
CA ILE A 363 -16.97 7.47 18.22
C ILE A 363 -15.73 8.36 18.05
N PRO A 364 -14.60 8.06 18.72
CA PRO A 364 -13.37 8.81 18.51
C PRO A 364 -12.75 8.49 17.13
N ALA A 365 -11.99 9.44 16.58
CA ALA A 365 -11.31 9.28 15.28
C ALA A 365 -10.36 8.06 15.25
N SER A 366 -9.74 7.72 16.38
CA SER A 366 -8.89 6.54 16.52
C SER A 366 -9.66 5.22 16.33
N GLU A 367 -10.94 5.18 16.69
CA GLU A 367 -11.81 4.00 16.48
C GLU A 367 -12.31 3.93 15.03
N ALA A 368 -12.54 5.05 14.36
CA ALA A 368 -12.84 5.05 12.93
C ALA A 368 -11.65 4.60 12.06
N ALA A 369 -10.41 4.89 12.48
CA ALA A 369 -9.20 4.51 11.76
C ALA A 369 -8.99 2.99 11.61
N ARG A 370 -9.61 2.19 12.49
CA ARG A 370 -9.60 0.71 12.50
C ARG A 370 -10.86 0.10 11.87
N ALA A 371 -11.37 0.75 10.82
CA ALA A 371 -12.56 0.35 10.08
C ALA A 371 -12.60 -1.13 9.69
N ASP A 372 -11.47 -1.69 9.21
CA ASP A 372 -11.37 -3.09 8.80
C ASP A 372 -11.51 -4.08 9.98
N GLY A 373 -11.33 -3.61 11.22
CA GLY A 373 -11.62 -4.36 12.45
C GLY A 373 -13.06 -4.23 12.94
N ILE A 374 -13.88 -3.39 12.31
CA ILE A 374 -15.27 -3.12 12.71
C ILE A 374 -16.25 -3.69 11.68
N LEU A 375 -15.98 -3.46 10.40
CA LEU A 375 -16.82 -3.88 9.29
C LEU A 375 -15.98 -4.45 8.16
N ARG A 376 -16.27 -5.68 7.79
CA ARG A 376 -15.57 -6.38 6.73
C ARG A 376 -16.37 -6.36 5.45
N PHE A 377 -15.79 -5.84 4.38
CA PHE A 377 -16.29 -5.98 3.02
C PHE A 377 -15.56 -7.11 2.28
N LEU A 378 -16.30 -8.05 1.72
CA LEU A 378 -15.78 -9.13 0.89
C LEU A 378 -16.43 -9.07 -0.48
N ALA A 379 -15.63 -8.82 -1.51
CA ALA A 379 -16.05 -9.04 -2.88
C ALA A 379 -15.86 -10.53 -3.24
N PRO A 380 -16.77 -11.13 -4.03
CA PRO A 380 -16.57 -12.49 -4.52
C PRO A 380 -15.31 -12.52 -5.38
N GLU A 381 -14.76 -13.72 -5.56
CA GLU A 381 -13.62 -13.91 -6.44
C GLU A 381 -13.99 -13.53 -7.87
N GLN A 382 -13.73 -12.27 -8.23
CA GLN A 382 -13.99 -11.77 -9.58
C GLN A 382 -13.20 -12.58 -10.61
N ALA A 383 -13.89 -13.05 -11.64
CA ALA A 383 -13.25 -13.46 -12.89
C ALA A 383 -12.38 -12.31 -13.42
N THR A 384 -11.26 -12.65 -14.07
CA THR A 384 -10.39 -11.68 -14.77
C THR A 384 -11.22 -10.65 -15.52
N ALA A 385 -10.91 -9.36 -15.34
CA ALA A 385 -11.62 -8.25 -15.98
C ALA A 385 -11.68 -8.50 -17.49
N LYS A 386 -12.89 -8.61 -18.04
CA LYS A 386 -13.08 -8.86 -19.47
C LYS A 386 -13.05 -7.53 -20.22
N VAL A 387 -12.25 -7.46 -21.28
CA VAL A 387 -12.27 -6.35 -22.24
C VAL A 387 -13.70 -6.13 -22.73
N ARG A 388 -14.19 -4.90 -22.58
CA ARG A 388 -15.52 -4.52 -23.07
C ARG A 388 -15.53 -4.47 -24.60
N ARG A 389 -16.65 -4.87 -25.20
CA ARG A 389 -16.78 -4.96 -26.67
C ARG A 389 -16.49 -3.64 -27.39
N CYS A 390 -16.83 -2.50 -26.79
CA CYS A 390 -16.57 -1.17 -27.36
C CYS A 390 -15.08 -0.86 -27.54
N PHE A 391 -14.18 -1.48 -26.77
CA PHE A 391 -12.73 -1.25 -26.86
C PHE A 391 -12.01 -2.25 -27.75
N ALA A 392 -12.66 -3.36 -28.13
CA ALA A 392 -11.99 -4.47 -28.82
C ALA A 392 -11.32 -4.05 -30.13
N TYR A 393 -11.99 -3.21 -30.93
CA TYR A 393 -11.43 -2.67 -32.17
C TYR A 393 -10.25 -1.74 -31.90
N GLU A 394 -10.40 -0.83 -30.94
CA GLU A 394 -9.37 0.16 -30.60
C GLU A 394 -8.10 -0.51 -30.08
N ILE A 395 -8.22 -1.50 -29.20
CA ILE A 395 -7.09 -2.34 -28.75
C ILE A 395 -6.37 -2.97 -29.94
N ALA A 396 -7.10 -3.53 -30.89
CA ALA A 396 -6.49 -4.16 -32.07
C ALA A 396 -5.81 -3.13 -32.98
N ASN A 397 -6.43 -1.97 -33.17
CA ASN A 397 -5.95 -0.87 -34.00
C ASN A 397 -4.68 -0.23 -33.40
N THR A 398 -4.71 0.16 -32.12
CA THR A 398 -3.56 0.69 -31.39
C THR A 398 -2.40 -0.30 -31.42
N ALA A 399 -2.65 -1.58 -31.09
CA ALA A 399 -1.61 -2.61 -31.14
C ALA A 399 -1.04 -2.81 -32.56
N TRP A 400 -1.86 -2.69 -33.61
CA TRP A 400 -1.39 -2.77 -34.99
C TRP A 400 -0.45 -1.61 -35.35
N LYS A 401 -0.83 -0.36 -35.03
CA LYS A 401 0.01 0.83 -35.25
C LYS A 401 1.33 0.74 -34.48
N VAL A 402 1.29 0.32 -33.20
CA VAL A 402 2.47 0.18 -32.35
C VAL A 402 3.42 -0.92 -32.83
N ARG A 403 2.89 -2.04 -33.36
CA ARG A 403 3.73 -3.08 -33.98
C ARG A 403 4.41 -2.60 -35.27
N ALA A 404 3.74 -1.77 -36.06
CA ALA A 404 4.31 -1.23 -37.30
C ALA A 404 5.49 -0.27 -37.04
N ALA A 405 5.55 0.36 -35.87
CA ALA A 405 6.64 1.23 -35.45
C ALA A 405 7.87 0.41 -35.01
N THR A 406 8.84 0.26 -35.92
CA THR A 406 10.12 -0.42 -35.67
C THR A 406 11.22 0.57 -35.31
N GLY A 407 12.14 0.16 -34.42
CA GLY A 407 13.27 0.99 -33.99
C GLY A 407 12.91 2.18 -33.11
N CYS A 408 11.69 2.20 -32.53
CA CYS A 408 11.24 3.19 -31.57
C CYS A 408 11.15 2.58 -30.17
N VAL A 409 11.38 3.39 -29.14
CA VAL A 409 10.94 3.07 -27.76
C VAL A 409 9.42 3.27 -27.69
N LYS A 410 8.69 2.36 -27.06
CA LYS A 410 7.23 2.32 -26.97
C LYS A 410 6.77 2.49 -25.53
N LEU A 411 6.36 3.69 -25.16
CA LEU A 411 5.95 4.01 -23.80
C LEU A 411 4.43 4.16 -23.74
N ALA A 412 3.77 3.48 -22.81
CA ALA A 412 2.45 3.93 -22.39
C ALA A 412 2.61 5.28 -21.68
N LEU A 413 1.80 6.26 -22.05
CA LEU A 413 1.85 7.62 -21.54
C LEU A 413 0.45 8.08 -21.13
N MET A 414 0.31 8.46 -19.87
CA MET A 414 -0.97 8.91 -19.29
C MET A 414 -0.75 9.92 -18.17
N ALA A 415 -1.82 10.62 -17.79
CA ALA A 415 -1.84 11.60 -16.71
C ALA A 415 -3.23 11.60 -16.05
N ASP A 416 -3.32 12.08 -14.81
CA ASP A 416 -4.58 12.46 -14.18
C ASP A 416 -5.60 11.31 -14.14
N SER A 417 -5.21 10.22 -13.48
CA SER A 417 -6.03 9.02 -13.35
C SER A 417 -7.13 9.19 -12.31
N HIS A 418 -6.88 9.97 -11.25
CA HIS A 418 -7.80 10.22 -10.14
C HIS A 418 -8.52 8.96 -9.66
N TYR A 419 -7.73 7.94 -9.27
CA TYR A 419 -8.19 6.61 -8.89
C TYR A 419 -9.33 6.61 -7.84
N THR A 420 -9.37 7.62 -6.97
CA THR A 420 -10.31 7.78 -5.85
C THR A 420 -11.69 8.27 -6.25
N THR A 421 -11.82 9.03 -7.35
CA THR A 421 -13.13 9.35 -7.92
C THR A 421 -13.56 8.18 -8.78
N ASN A 422 -14.70 7.55 -8.49
CA ASN A 422 -15.26 6.38 -9.18
C ASN A 422 -15.03 6.40 -10.71
N SER A 423 -13.87 5.91 -11.13
CA SER A 423 -13.30 6.13 -12.46
C SER A 423 -13.33 4.83 -13.22
N PHE A 424 -13.28 4.95 -14.54
CA PHE A 424 -13.14 3.82 -15.43
C PHE A 424 -11.71 3.23 -15.41
N TRP A 425 -10.93 3.46 -14.34
CA TRP A 425 -9.55 3.02 -14.19
C TRP A 425 -9.36 1.52 -14.48
N ARG A 426 -10.31 0.70 -14.05
CA ARG A 426 -10.27 -0.73 -14.36
C ARG A 426 -10.34 -1.00 -15.87
N ASP A 427 -11.19 -0.27 -16.59
CA ASP A 427 -11.23 -0.35 -18.06
C ASP A 427 -9.88 0.12 -18.62
N THR A 428 -9.29 1.21 -18.09
CA THR A 428 -7.96 1.71 -18.48
C THR A 428 -6.87 0.64 -18.34
N VAL A 429 -6.69 0.05 -17.15
CA VAL A 429 -5.67 -0.99 -16.91
C VAL A 429 -5.94 -2.25 -17.73
N THR A 430 -7.21 -2.64 -17.90
CA THR A 430 -7.58 -3.79 -18.74
C THR A 430 -7.21 -3.55 -20.20
N ASN A 431 -7.51 -2.36 -20.73
CA ASN A 431 -7.19 -1.96 -22.09
C ASN A 431 -5.67 -1.85 -22.31
N LEU A 432 -4.96 -1.23 -21.36
CA LEU A 432 -3.50 -1.09 -21.37
C LEU A 432 -2.82 -2.46 -21.41
N THR A 433 -3.24 -3.38 -20.53
CA THR A 433 -2.75 -4.76 -20.47
C THR A 433 -3.01 -5.50 -21.78
N ALA A 434 -4.21 -5.35 -22.35
CA ALA A 434 -4.58 -5.97 -23.62
C ALA A 434 -3.75 -5.44 -24.81
N VAL A 435 -3.44 -4.15 -24.84
CA VAL A 435 -2.55 -3.55 -25.83
C VAL A 435 -1.12 -4.06 -25.65
N ASN A 436 -0.57 -4.02 -24.43
CA ASN A 436 0.78 -4.52 -24.12
C ASN A 436 0.96 -6.00 -24.49
N HIS A 437 -0.04 -6.86 -24.21
CA HIS A 437 0.00 -8.26 -24.61
C HIS A 437 0.05 -8.45 -26.14
N LYS A 438 -0.66 -7.60 -26.90
CA LYS A 438 -0.69 -7.68 -28.37
C LYS A 438 0.51 -6.99 -29.02
N ALA A 439 1.04 -5.95 -28.40
CA ALA A 439 2.15 -5.14 -28.88
C ALA A 439 2.99 -4.75 -27.65
N PRO A 440 4.05 -5.52 -27.34
CA PRO A 440 4.86 -5.28 -26.14
C PRO A 440 5.37 -3.85 -26.08
N LEU A 441 5.11 -3.21 -24.94
CA LEU A 441 5.62 -1.90 -24.60
C LEU A 441 6.98 -2.03 -23.89
N ASP A 442 7.75 -0.96 -23.90
CA ASP A 442 9.08 -0.87 -23.28
C ASP A 442 9.01 -0.22 -21.89
N GLY A 443 7.94 0.52 -21.59
CA GLY A 443 7.75 1.18 -20.30
C GLY A 443 6.38 1.85 -20.17
N VAL A 444 6.10 2.34 -18.97
CA VAL A 444 4.93 3.14 -18.62
C VAL A 444 5.42 4.44 -18.01
N VAL A 445 4.82 5.56 -18.41
CA VAL A 445 5.04 6.89 -17.82
C VAL A 445 3.70 7.45 -17.38
N HIS A 446 3.55 7.68 -16.07
CA HIS A 446 2.40 8.38 -15.50
C HIS A 446 2.81 9.79 -15.09
N LEU A 447 2.21 10.81 -15.71
CA LEU A 447 2.57 12.22 -15.51
C LEU A 447 1.96 12.85 -14.25
N GLY A 448 1.72 12.07 -13.19
CA GLY A 448 1.15 12.53 -11.92
C GLY A 448 -0.37 12.59 -11.86
N ASP A 449 -0.88 12.95 -10.68
CA ASP A 449 -2.30 13.00 -10.31
C ASP A 449 -2.96 11.62 -10.37
N LEU A 450 -2.35 10.69 -9.62
CA LEU A 450 -2.84 9.33 -9.40
C LEU A 450 -4.14 9.34 -8.59
N THR A 451 -4.31 10.30 -7.69
CA THR A 451 -5.53 10.53 -6.89
C THR A 451 -6.01 11.99 -7.02
N ASP A 452 -7.22 12.29 -6.54
CA ASP A 452 -7.79 13.65 -6.60
C ASP A 452 -7.25 14.62 -5.55
N GLY A 453 -6.42 14.13 -4.60
CA GLY A 453 -5.81 14.93 -3.54
C GLY A 453 -6.75 15.43 -2.44
N VAL A 454 -7.99 14.94 -2.37
CA VAL A 454 -9.02 15.38 -1.41
C VAL A 454 -9.04 14.52 -0.13
N LEU A 455 -8.61 13.26 -0.22
CA LEU A 455 -8.56 12.35 0.93
C LEU A 455 -7.38 12.68 1.86
N PRO A 456 -7.47 12.38 3.17
CA PRO A 456 -6.33 12.56 4.08
C PRO A 456 -5.12 11.71 3.67
N ALA A 457 -3.93 12.10 4.14
CA ALA A 457 -2.65 11.49 3.78
C ALA A 457 -2.63 9.96 3.78
N ARG A 458 -3.16 9.33 4.83
CA ARG A 458 -3.16 7.85 4.98
C ARG A 458 -3.96 7.18 3.87
N GLU A 459 -5.18 7.63 3.64
CA GLU A 459 -6.09 7.06 2.65
C GLU A 459 -5.57 7.32 1.23
N THR A 460 -5.03 8.52 0.97
CA THR A 460 -4.38 8.85 -0.29
C THR A 460 -3.18 7.94 -0.56
N ALA A 461 -2.32 7.68 0.43
CA ALA A 461 -1.19 6.77 0.28
C ALA A 461 -1.63 5.35 -0.10
N ILE A 462 -2.68 4.82 0.55
CA ILE A 462 -3.22 3.48 0.24
C ILE A 462 -3.77 3.42 -1.19
N MET A 463 -4.52 4.45 -1.61
CA MET A 463 -5.12 4.50 -2.94
C MET A 463 -4.07 4.69 -4.03
N THR A 464 -3.07 5.52 -3.79
CA THR A 464 -1.94 5.75 -4.69
C THR A 464 -1.16 4.45 -4.89
N ARG A 465 -0.81 3.72 -3.82
CA ARG A 465 -0.11 2.43 -3.93
C ARG A 465 -0.88 1.41 -4.76
N ARG A 466 -2.20 1.36 -4.66
CA ARG A 466 -3.04 0.46 -5.48
C ARG A 466 -3.00 0.80 -6.96
N CYS A 467 -3.12 2.08 -7.28
CA CYS A 467 -3.00 2.57 -8.66
C CYS A 467 -1.62 2.19 -9.25
N LEU A 468 -0.56 2.37 -8.47
CA LEU A 468 0.80 2.01 -8.87
C LEU A 468 0.98 0.49 -9.03
N GLN A 469 0.43 -0.32 -8.11
CA GLN A 469 0.45 -1.79 -8.22
C GLN A 469 -0.25 -2.29 -9.49
N ASP A 470 -1.39 -1.71 -9.84
CA ASP A 470 -2.10 -2.04 -11.09
C ASP A 470 -1.22 -1.77 -12.33
N LEU A 471 -0.45 -0.69 -12.32
CA LEU A 471 0.48 -0.35 -13.40
C LEU A 471 1.72 -1.27 -13.41
N GLN A 472 2.29 -1.58 -12.23
CA GLN A 472 3.42 -2.49 -12.09
C GLN A 472 3.09 -3.92 -12.56
N ALA A 473 1.82 -4.34 -12.43
CA ALA A 473 1.35 -5.64 -12.91
C ALA A 473 1.53 -5.85 -14.43
N LEU A 474 1.80 -4.79 -15.21
CA LEU A 474 2.18 -4.91 -16.62
C LEU A 474 3.58 -5.52 -16.82
N GLY A 475 4.39 -5.59 -15.77
CA GLY A 475 5.75 -6.12 -15.82
C GLY A 475 6.70 -5.26 -16.65
N LYS A 476 6.51 -3.93 -16.63
CA LYS A 476 7.30 -2.95 -17.39
C LYS A 476 7.89 -1.89 -16.46
N PRO A 477 9.04 -1.30 -16.81
CA PRO A 477 9.57 -0.12 -16.11
C PRO A 477 8.49 0.97 -16.00
N LEU A 478 8.23 1.45 -14.78
CA LEU A 478 7.22 2.46 -14.48
C LEU A 478 7.90 3.75 -14.00
N LEU A 479 7.80 4.80 -14.80
CA LEU A 479 8.22 6.14 -14.42
C LEU A 479 7.00 6.92 -13.91
N VAL A 480 7.13 7.47 -12.71
CA VAL A 480 6.10 8.27 -12.05
C VAL A 480 6.61 9.70 -11.91
N VAL A 481 5.86 10.65 -12.46
CA VAL A 481 6.05 12.08 -12.26
C VAL A 481 5.13 12.53 -11.12
N PRO A 482 5.57 13.32 -10.14
CA PRO A 482 4.70 13.83 -9.08
C PRO A 482 3.72 14.87 -9.61
N GLY A 483 2.43 14.61 -9.43
CA GLY A 483 1.36 15.55 -9.75
C GLY A 483 0.93 16.39 -8.56
N ASN A 484 0.32 17.54 -8.82
CA ASN A 484 -0.02 18.47 -7.75
C ASN A 484 -1.22 18.02 -6.89
N HIS A 485 -1.83 16.88 -7.16
CA HIS A 485 -2.83 16.29 -6.28
C HIS A 485 -2.25 15.15 -5.44
N ASP A 486 -1.08 14.62 -5.81
CA ASP A 486 -0.50 13.43 -5.18
C ASP A 486 -0.09 13.68 -3.72
N SER A 487 0.32 14.89 -3.34
CA SER A 487 0.60 15.28 -1.95
C SER A 487 -0.64 15.47 -1.06
N ALA A 488 -1.85 15.25 -1.58
CA ALA A 488 -3.10 15.33 -0.83
C ALA A 488 -3.39 16.70 -0.17
N TYR A 489 -2.88 17.81 -0.72
CA TYR A 489 -3.11 19.14 -0.15
C TYR A 489 -4.43 19.80 -0.61
N PHE A 490 -5.10 19.20 -1.60
CA PHE A 490 -6.13 19.89 -2.37
C PHE A 490 -7.39 20.19 -1.53
N ASN A 491 -8.19 21.16 -1.98
CA ASN A 491 -9.49 21.53 -1.38
C ASN A 491 -9.46 21.83 0.14
N GLY A 492 -8.37 22.43 0.65
CA GLY A 492 -8.25 22.80 2.06
C GLY A 492 -8.05 21.61 3.00
N ASN A 493 -7.59 20.46 2.47
CA ASN A 493 -7.23 19.30 3.25
C ASN A 493 -6.21 19.70 4.33
N ARG A 494 -6.53 19.37 5.59
CA ARG A 494 -5.72 19.72 6.76
C ARG A 494 -4.64 18.69 7.08
N ASN A 495 -4.62 17.57 6.37
CA ASN A 495 -3.69 16.47 6.57
C ASN A 495 -3.08 15.99 5.24
N PRO A 496 -2.30 16.84 4.54
CA PRO A 496 -1.53 16.43 3.37
C PRO A 496 -0.40 15.47 3.74
N MET A 497 0.13 14.74 2.76
CA MET A 497 1.37 13.99 2.96
C MET A 497 2.55 14.93 3.14
N THR A 498 3.48 14.54 4.01
CA THR A 498 4.82 15.12 4.05
C THR A 498 5.60 14.74 2.78
N PRO A 499 6.61 15.52 2.36
CA PRO A 499 7.44 15.16 1.21
C PRO A 499 8.05 13.77 1.31
N GLU A 500 8.48 13.38 2.51
CA GLU A 500 9.06 12.06 2.76
C GLU A 500 8.04 10.95 2.54
N GLN A 501 6.80 11.14 2.99
CA GLN A 501 5.69 10.20 2.74
C GLN A 501 5.32 10.14 1.26
N GLU A 502 5.24 11.28 0.57
CA GLU A 502 4.95 11.34 -0.86
C GLU A 502 6.03 10.61 -1.67
N GLN A 503 7.31 10.84 -1.37
CA GLN A 503 8.42 10.13 -2.01
C GLN A 503 8.41 8.63 -1.73
N ASP A 504 8.14 8.22 -0.49
CA ASP A 504 8.03 6.80 -0.13
C ASP A 504 6.92 6.13 -0.94
N VAL A 505 5.75 6.75 -1.04
CA VAL A 505 4.60 6.23 -1.80
C VAL A 505 4.88 6.17 -3.29
N LEU A 506 5.49 7.22 -3.87
CA LEU A 506 5.68 7.32 -5.32
C LEU A 506 6.87 6.51 -5.82
N TYR A 507 7.92 6.31 -5.00
CA TYR A 507 9.21 5.81 -5.50
C TYR A 507 9.69 4.52 -4.88
N LYS A 508 9.43 4.27 -3.59
CA LYS A 508 9.95 3.08 -2.91
C LYS A 508 9.29 1.83 -3.48
N ASP A 509 10.11 0.91 -3.95
CA ASP A 509 9.67 -0.33 -4.62
C ASP A 509 8.79 -0.08 -5.87
N VAL A 510 8.79 1.15 -6.40
CA VAL A 510 8.03 1.58 -7.58
C VAL A 510 8.93 1.84 -8.77
N LEU A 511 9.97 2.65 -8.58
CA LEU A 511 10.86 3.04 -9.67
C LEU A 511 11.65 1.84 -10.19
N PRO A 512 12.02 1.83 -11.50
CA PRO A 512 12.87 0.80 -12.05
C PRO A 512 14.22 0.76 -11.30
N PRO A 513 14.83 -0.41 -11.07
CA PRO A 513 16.10 -0.51 -10.34
C PRO A 513 17.26 0.31 -10.94
N SER A 514 17.21 0.60 -12.24
CA SER A 514 18.21 1.42 -12.94
C SER A 514 17.87 2.91 -13.01
N ALA A 515 16.79 3.37 -12.37
CA ALA A 515 16.52 4.79 -12.22
C ALA A 515 17.58 5.44 -11.30
N VAL A 516 18.14 6.56 -11.74
CA VAL A 516 19.17 7.29 -10.98
C VAL A 516 18.55 8.52 -10.35
N ARG A 517 18.48 8.49 -9.02
CA ARG A 517 17.84 9.50 -8.18
C ARG A 517 18.78 9.94 -7.06
N GLN A 518 18.85 11.24 -6.80
CA GLN A 518 19.53 11.73 -5.60
C GLN A 518 18.64 11.48 -4.38
N PRO A 519 19.22 11.12 -3.21
CA PRO A 519 18.44 11.03 -1.98
C PRO A 519 17.61 12.31 -1.75
N ASP A 520 16.39 12.14 -1.25
CA ASP A 520 15.50 13.23 -0.84
C ASP A 520 15.00 14.18 -1.95
N THR A 521 15.27 13.91 -3.24
CA THR A 521 14.78 14.72 -4.37
C THR A 521 13.57 14.12 -5.07
N PHE A 522 12.71 14.93 -5.71
CA PHE A 522 11.59 14.42 -6.52
C PHE A 522 11.96 14.18 -7.99
N TRP A 523 13.11 14.65 -8.42
CA TRP A 523 13.60 14.46 -9.78
C TRP A 523 14.59 13.30 -9.87
N TYR A 524 14.59 12.64 -11.03
CA TYR A 524 15.46 11.52 -11.35
C TYR A 524 15.56 11.34 -12.87
N TYR A 525 16.49 10.51 -13.33
CA TYR A 525 16.51 10.09 -14.73
C TYR A 525 16.53 8.56 -14.87
N TYR A 526 16.13 8.11 -16.05
CA TYR A 526 16.17 6.71 -16.46
C TYR A 526 16.71 6.60 -17.88
N ASP A 527 17.68 5.71 -18.07
CA ASP A 527 18.34 5.50 -19.35
C ASP A 527 17.75 4.28 -20.08
N VAL A 528 17.67 4.39 -21.41
CA VAL A 528 17.40 3.30 -22.36
C VAL A 528 18.60 3.23 -23.33
N PRO A 529 19.73 2.64 -22.90
CA PRO A 529 20.99 2.64 -23.67
C PRO A 529 20.87 2.12 -25.09
N GLU A 530 20.00 1.14 -25.29
CA GLU A 530 19.73 0.41 -26.53
C GLU A 530 19.18 1.35 -27.62
N HIS A 531 18.60 2.47 -27.18
CA HIS A 531 18.05 3.53 -28.03
C HIS A 531 18.81 4.85 -27.93
N ASN A 532 19.90 4.92 -27.16
CA ASN A 532 20.61 6.16 -26.82
C ASN A 532 19.64 7.24 -26.30
N LEU A 533 18.72 6.85 -25.41
CA LEU A 533 17.69 7.73 -24.87
C LEU A 533 17.87 7.85 -23.36
N ARG A 534 17.79 9.08 -22.86
CA ARG A 534 17.65 9.40 -21.44
C ARG A 534 16.30 10.07 -21.21
N MET A 535 15.61 9.69 -20.16
CA MET A 535 14.34 10.27 -19.74
C MET A 535 14.50 10.96 -18.39
N LEU A 536 14.22 12.26 -18.33
CA LEU A 536 14.24 13.05 -17.10
C LEU A 536 12.81 13.17 -16.57
N VAL A 537 12.66 13.03 -15.26
CA VAL A 537 11.42 13.30 -14.54
C VAL A 537 11.67 14.47 -13.60
N LEU A 538 10.83 15.50 -13.70
CA LEU A 538 10.94 16.75 -12.96
C LEU A 538 9.80 16.92 -11.94
N PHE A 539 10.06 17.77 -10.95
CA PHE A 539 9.15 18.19 -9.90
C PHE A 539 8.67 19.62 -10.13
N SER A 540 7.49 19.74 -10.72
CA SER A 540 6.97 21.02 -11.21
C SER A 540 5.99 21.70 -10.25
N HIS A 541 5.88 21.24 -9.00
CA HIS A 541 4.95 21.77 -8.01
C HIS A 541 5.50 21.57 -6.59
N ASP A 542 5.27 22.51 -5.67
CA ASP A 542 5.47 22.33 -4.23
C ASP A 542 4.40 23.15 -3.51
N TYR A 543 3.46 22.48 -2.84
CA TYR A 543 2.33 23.14 -2.18
C TYR A 543 2.75 24.04 -1.01
N ARG A 544 3.99 23.93 -0.54
CA ARG A 544 4.58 24.74 0.54
C ARG A 544 5.31 25.98 0.01
N ALA A 545 5.62 26.00 -1.28
CA ALA A 545 6.31 27.12 -1.93
C ALA A 545 5.34 28.22 -2.39
N ASN A 546 5.88 29.41 -2.61
CA ASN A 546 5.14 30.54 -3.17
C ASN A 546 5.92 31.20 -4.32
N PRO A 547 5.42 31.18 -5.57
CA PRO A 547 4.24 30.44 -6.01
C PRO A 547 4.47 28.92 -5.98
N ARG A 548 3.41 28.14 -5.79
CA ARG A 548 3.52 26.68 -5.63
C ARG A 548 3.99 25.97 -6.90
N TYR A 549 3.63 26.48 -8.08
CA TYR A 549 4.02 25.88 -9.36
C TYR A 549 5.40 26.32 -9.80
N GLY A 550 6.15 25.41 -10.40
CA GLY A 550 7.48 25.65 -10.95
C GLY A 550 8.56 24.79 -10.31
N TYR A 551 9.81 25.15 -10.59
CA TYR A 551 10.97 24.29 -10.44
C TYR A 551 11.98 24.95 -9.48
N PRO A 552 12.49 24.27 -8.44
CA PRO A 552 13.51 24.82 -7.55
C PRO A 552 14.85 25.02 -8.26
N ASP A 553 15.70 25.93 -7.76
CA ASP A 553 17.00 26.25 -8.40
C ASP A 553 17.96 25.04 -8.37
N GLU A 554 17.88 24.21 -7.34
CA GLU A 554 18.65 22.98 -7.21
C GLU A 554 18.31 21.98 -8.33
N GLU A 555 17.04 21.89 -8.72
CA GLU A 555 16.60 21.03 -9.81
C GLU A 555 17.13 21.53 -11.16
N LEU A 556 17.09 22.84 -11.43
CA LEU A 556 17.66 23.40 -12.67
C LEU A 556 19.17 23.13 -12.77
N THR A 557 19.87 23.23 -11.64
CA THR A 557 21.29 22.89 -11.54
C THR A 557 21.51 21.41 -11.87
N TRP A 558 20.69 20.53 -11.29
CA TRP A 558 20.72 19.11 -11.57
C TRP A 558 20.40 18.78 -13.04
N VAL A 559 19.41 19.44 -13.65
CA VAL A 559 19.06 19.26 -15.08
C VAL A 559 20.27 19.60 -15.94
N ARG A 560 20.91 20.76 -15.72
CA ARG A 560 22.11 21.17 -16.47
C ARG A 560 23.22 20.12 -16.36
N GLN A 561 23.57 19.72 -15.13
CA GLN A 561 24.61 18.72 -14.89
C GLN A 561 24.27 17.36 -15.52
N THR A 562 22.99 16.96 -15.49
CA THR A 562 22.53 15.70 -16.07
C THR A 562 22.61 15.73 -17.59
N LEU A 563 22.27 16.86 -18.24
CA LEU A 563 22.41 17.05 -19.67
C LEU A 563 23.89 17.06 -20.10
N GLU A 564 24.75 17.75 -19.36
CA GLU A 564 26.21 17.77 -19.60
C GLU A 564 26.81 16.35 -19.52
N ALA A 565 26.39 15.59 -18.50
CA ALA A 565 26.83 14.21 -18.27
C ALA A 565 26.14 13.17 -19.19
N THR A 566 25.15 13.58 -20.00
CA THR A 566 24.49 12.66 -20.93
C THR A 566 25.46 12.27 -22.04
N PRO A 567 25.60 10.98 -22.41
CA PRO A 567 26.60 10.58 -23.39
C PRO A 567 26.40 11.25 -24.76
N ALA A 568 27.51 11.44 -25.48
CA ALA A 568 27.51 12.14 -26.76
C ALA A 568 26.56 11.49 -27.78
N GLY A 569 25.74 12.31 -28.44
CA GLY A 569 24.78 11.87 -29.44
C GLY A 569 23.51 11.21 -28.88
N TRP A 570 23.33 11.17 -27.56
CA TRP A 570 22.09 10.69 -26.96
C TRP A 570 20.96 11.72 -27.07
N ARG A 571 19.74 11.22 -26.97
CA ARG A 571 18.51 12.02 -26.96
C ARG A 571 17.98 12.09 -25.55
N VAL A 572 17.37 13.23 -25.22
CA VAL A 572 16.78 13.45 -23.90
C VAL A 572 15.31 13.79 -24.05
N LEU A 573 14.46 13.09 -23.29
CA LEU A 573 13.05 13.41 -23.16
C LEU A 573 12.78 13.87 -21.73
N VAL A 574 12.02 14.94 -21.55
CA VAL A 574 11.77 15.55 -20.24
C VAL A 574 10.28 15.45 -19.92
N PHE A 575 9.97 14.99 -18.72
CA PHE A 575 8.60 14.86 -18.21
C PHE A 575 8.39 15.75 -16.99
N SER A 576 7.28 16.48 -16.97
CA SER A 576 6.79 17.23 -15.80
C SER A 576 5.28 17.02 -15.68
N HIS A 577 4.69 17.30 -14.52
CA HIS A 577 3.24 17.27 -14.40
C HIS A 577 2.65 18.59 -14.94
N CYS A 578 3.14 19.71 -14.43
CA CYS A 578 2.72 21.07 -14.81
C CYS A 578 3.49 21.56 -16.05
N PRO A 579 2.87 22.39 -16.90
CA PRO A 579 3.57 23.11 -17.96
C PRO A 579 4.63 24.05 -17.37
N ALA A 580 5.70 24.30 -18.12
CA ALA A 580 6.76 25.21 -17.67
C ALA A 580 6.43 26.69 -17.89
N LEU A 581 5.50 27.02 -18.78
CA LEU A 581 5.23 28.41 -19.18
C LEU A 581 3.83 28.88 -18.76
N PRO A 582 3.68 30.09 -18.19
CA PRO A 582 2.39 30.62 -17.78
C PRO A 582 1.33 30.68 -18.89
N GLU A 583 1.73 31.01 -20.12
CA GLU A 583 0.84 31.05 -21.30
C GLU A 583 0.27 29.67 -21.67
N MET A 584 0.95 28.60 -21.27
CA MET A 584 0.50 27.22 -21.43
C MET A 584 -0.21 26.70 -20.17
N HIS A 585 -0.43 27.52 -19.15
CA HIS A 585 -1.02 27.10 -17.88
C HIS A 585 -2.35 27.79 -17.65
N TYR A 586 -3.45 27.04 -17.58
CA TYR A 586 -4.76 27.66 -17.36
C TYR A 586 -4.89 28.23 -15.93
N TRP A 587 -4.45 27.46 -14.93
CA TRP A 587 -4.68 27.79 -13.51
C TRP A 587 -3.67 28.74 -12.86
N SER A 588 -2.50 28.98 -13.48
CA SER A 588 -1.46 29.81 -12.89
C SER A 588 -0.88 30.76 -13.93
N LYS A 589 -0.66 32.00 -13.51
CA LYS A 589 0.06 33.01 -14.29
C LYS A 589 1.50 33.20 -13.83
N ASP A 590 1.90 32.48 -12.79
CA ASP A 590 3.21 32.60 -12.16
C ASP A 590 3.78 31.19 -11.91
N ILE A 591 4.96 30.93 -12.47
CA ILE A 591 5.63 29.63 -12.44
C ILE A 591 7.11 29.88 -12.11
N ARG A 592 7.56 29.41 -10.95
CA ARG A 592 8.96 29.56 -10.52
C ARG A 592 9.90 28.93 -11.53
N ASN A 593 10.86 29.70 -12.01
CA ASN A 593 11.93 29.25 -12.90
C ASN A 593 11.48 28.58 -14.21
N GLY A 594 10.20 28.71 -14.59
CA GLY A 594 9.64 28.07 -15.78
C GLY A 594 10.33 28.47 -17.08
N THR A 595 10.47 29.78 -17.31
CA THR A 595 11.22 30.33 -18.46
C THR A 595 12.67 29.87 -18.45
N LYS A 596 13.35 29.93 -17.30
CA LYS A 596 14.75 29.50 -17.16
C LYS A 596 14.95 28.04 -17.52
N LEU A 597 14.01 27.16 -17.13
CA LEU A 597 14.05 25.74 -17.51
C LEU A 597 13.94 25.60 -19.03
N VAL A 598 12.98 26.26 -19.67
CA VAL A 598 12.78 26.16 -21.13
C VAL A 598 13.99 26.70 -21.89
N GLU A 599 14.56 27.83 -21.47
CA GLU A 599 15.79 28.39 -22.02
C GLU A 599 16.96 27.39 -21.89
N LEU A 600 17.15 26.82 -20.69
CA LEU A 600 18.15 25.78 -20.43
C LEU A 600 17.98 24.58 -21.38
N LEU A 601 16.76 24.06 -21.53
CA LEU A 601 16.51 22.92 -22.41
C LEU A 601 16.75 23.27 -23.89
N ALA A 602 16.45 24.50 -24.30
CA ALA A 602 16.65 24.98 -25.67
C ALA A 602 18.14 25.11 -26.05
N GLU A 603 19.04 25.36 -25.09
CA GLU A 603 20.50 25.31 -25.32
C GLU A 603 20.95 23.96 -25.92
N TYR A 604 20.25 22.88 -25.58
CA TYR A 604 20.59 21.49 -25.97
C TYR A 604 19.85 21.00 -27.21
N ARG A 605 19.40 21.89 -28.10
CA ARG A 605 18.85 21.50 -29.42
C ARG A 605 19.84 21.62 -30.57
N GLY A 606 20.86 22.47 -30.42
CA GLY A 606 21.84 22.77 -31.47
C GLY A 606 22.92 21.71 -31.66
N SER A 607 23.62 21.74 -32.80
CA SER A 607 24.69 20.77 -33.15
C SER A 607 25.95 20.84 -32.27
N GLN A 608 26.07 21.85 -31.42
CA GLN A 608 27.20 22.05 -30.50
C GLN A 608 26.97 21.39 -29.13
N ALA A 609 25.76 20.93 -28.83
CA ALA A 609 25.44 20.28 -27.56
C ALA A 609 25.85 18.80 -27.56
N ASN A 610 26.22 18.28 -26.39
CA ASN A 610 26.65 16.89 -26.22
C ASN A 610 25.50 15.90 -26.50
N CYS A 611 24.30 16.24 -26.06
CA CYS A 611 23.06 15.51 -26.32
C CYS A 611 22.01 16.42 -26.96
N LYS A 612 20.91 15.83 -27.45
CA LYS A 612 19.77 16.57 -28.00
C LYS A 612 18.51 16.40 -27.15
N VAL A 613 17.95 17.49 -26.63
CA VAL A 613 16.63 17.47 -25.98
C VAL A 613 15.54 17.42 -27.05
N LEU A 614 14.65 16.43 -26.96
CA LEU A 614 13.58 16.18 -27.92
C LEU A 614 12.31 16.98 -27.61
N ALA A 615 11.84 16.95 -26.36
CA ALA A 615 10.64 17.65 -25.92
C ALA A 615 10.55 17.71 -24.40
N LEU A 616 9.73 18.65 -23.92
CA LEU A 616 9.14 18.66 -22.58
C LEU A 616 7.67 18.20 -22.69
N ILE A 617 7.27 17.16 -21.96
CA ILE A 617 5.92 16.60 -22.00
C ILE A 617 5.24 16.74 -20.62
N HIS A 618 3.98 17.20 -20.60
CA HIS A 618 3.22 17.41 -19.37
C HIS A 618 1.73 17.03 -19.47
N GLY A 619 1.06 16.85 -18.32
CA GLY A 619 -0.31 16.31 -18.21
C GLY A 619 -1.37 17.26 -17.64
N HIS A 620 -0.96 18.23 -16.82
CA HIS A 620 -1.83 19.02 -15.92
C HIS A 620 -3.06 19.71 -16.54
N ASN A 621 -3.03 20.09 -17.83
CA ASN A 621 -4.14 20.82 -18.44
C ASN A 621 -5.26 19.91 -18.96
N HIS A 622 -5.04 18.60 -19.02
CA HIS A 622 -5.99 17.62 -19.56
C HIS A 622 -6.45 17.96 -20.99
N CYS A 623 -5.51 18.38 -21.84
CA CYS A 623 -5.76 18.70 -23.23
C CYS A 623 -4.55 18.41 -24.10
N ASP A 624 -4.82 18.20 -25.38
CA ASP A 624 -3.78 17.99 -26.38
C ASP A 624 -3.28 19.34 -26.90
N GLN A 625 -1.98 19.61 -26.78
CA GLN A 625 -1.35 20.82 -27.29
C GLN A 625 0.11 20.53 -27.66
N VAL A 626 0.61 21.16 -28.72
CA VAL A 626 2.03 21.14 -29.09
C VAL A 626 2.45 22.57 -29.37
N ASP A 627 3.35 23.11 -28.56
CA ASP A 627 3.97 24.41 -28.77
C ASP A 627 5.42 24.21 -29.21
N THR A 628 5.82 24.84 -30.32
CA THR A 628 7.18 24.78 -30.87
C THR A 628 7.88 26.14 -30.91
N ASN A 629 7.31 27.17 -30.29
CA ASN A 629 7.78 28.55 -30.38
C ASN A 629 8.96 28.85 -29.44
N HIS A 630 9.26 27.95 -28.50
CA HIS A 630 10.20 28.19 -27.40
C HIS A 630 11.53 27.45 -27.55
N GLY A 631 11.98 27.24 -28.78
CA GLY A 631 13.23 26.55 -29.07
C GLY A 631 13.13 25.03 -28.97
N ILE A 632 12.33 24.48 -28.06
CA ILE A 632 11.99 23.05 -27.97
C ILE A 632 10.46 22.83 -28.09
N PRO A 633 10.01 21.65 -28.56
CA PRO A 633 8.62 21.26 -28.43
C PRO A 633 8.21 21.10 -26.96
N ILE A 634 7.13 21.78 -26.56
CA ILE A 634 6.43 21.57 -25.29
C ILE A 634 5.08 20.92 -25.62
N VAL A 635 4.83 19.73 -25.08
CA VAL A 635 3.69 18.88 -25.45
C VAL A 635 2.81 18.63 -24.24
N SER A 636 1.53 19.01 -24.36
CA SER A 636 0.47 18.64 -23.42
C SER A 636 -0.27 17.40 -23.93
N ILE A 637 -0.66 16.51 -23.02
CA ILE A 637 -1.54 15.38 -23.29
C ILE A 637 -2.88 15.52 -22.56
N GLY A 638 -3.90 14.79 -23.03
CA GLY A 638 -5.15 14.63 -22.29
C GLY A 638 -5.02 13.71 -21.07
N CYS A 639 -6.11 13.62 -20.29
CA CYS A 639 -6.17 12.84 -19.05
C CYS A 639 -6.85 11.47 -19.23
N ALA A 640 -6.42 10.50 -18.41
CA ALA A 640 -7.03 9.19 -18.32
C ALA A 640 -8.43 9.25 -17.70
N LYS A 641 -8.63 10.09 -16.68
CA LYS A 641 -9.94 10.41 -16.13
C LYS A 641 -10.90 10.82 -17.26
N MET A 642 -12.11 10.25 -17.24
CA MET A 642 -13.16 10.67 -18.15
C MET A 642 -13.59 12.07 -17.72
N GLU A 643 -13.54 13.07 -18.61
CA GLU A 643 -14.00 14.44 -18.35
C GLU A 643 -13.97 15.27 -19.64
N TYR A 644 -14.81 16.30 -19.73
CA TYR A 644 -14.85 17.18 -20.89
C TYR A 644 -15.19 18.63 -20.49
N PHE A 645 -14.18 19.47 -20.30
CA PHE A 645 -14.38 20.91 -20.04
C PHE A 645 -13.53 21.76 -21.00
N PRO A 646 -14.11 22.19 -22.14
CA PRO A 646 -13.38 22.92 -23.17
C PRO A 646 -13.08 24.39 -22.80
N ASP A 647 -13.73 24.93 -21.79
CA ASP A 647 -13.63 26.33 -21.33
C ASP A 647 -12.49 26.58 -20.33
N LYS A 648 -11.88 25.51 -19.81
CA LYS A 648 -10.83 25.56 -18.77
C LYS A 648 -9.46 25.12 -19.27
N LYS A 649 -9.09 25.56 -20.48
CA LYS A 649 -7.88 25.12 -21.18
C LYS A 649 -7.10 26.31 -21.72
N PRO A 650 -5.77 26.18 -21.91
CA PRO A 650 -4.97 27.18 -22.59
C PRO A 650 -5.42 27.40 -24.04
N ASP A 651 -5.11 28.57 -24.59
CA ASP A 651 -5.38 28.88 -25.99
C ASP A 651 -4.69 27.89 -26.94
N ASN A 652 -5.33 27.59 -28.08
CA ASN A 652 -4.84 26.65 -29.10
C ASN A 652 -4.71 25.18 -28.65
N SER A 653 -5.26 24.82 -27.51
CA SER A 653 -5.38 23.42 -27.07
C SER A 653 -6.60 22.73 -27.68
N VAL A 654 -6.57 21.40 -27.71
CA VAL A 654 -7.65 20.54 -28.20
C VAL A 654 -8.13 19.64 -27.07
N THR A 655 -9.43 19.71 -26.77
CA THR A 655 -10.11 18.80 -25.83
C THR A 655 -11.12 17.96 -26.60
N SER A 656 -11.05 16.64 -26.45
CA SER A 656 -11.90 15.71 -27.21
C SER A 656 -13.14 15.29 -26.41
N PRO A 657 -14.34 15.24 -27.03
CA PRO A 657 -15.56 14.79 -26.35
C PRO A 657 -15.44 13.37 -25.77
N ARG A 658 -15.99 13.18 -24.57
CA ARG A 658 -15.99 11.89 -23.85
C ARG A 658 -17.41 11.33 -23.74
N LEU A 659 -17.57 10.03 -23.97
CA LEU A 659 -18.85 9.33 -23.84
C LEU A 659 -18.64 8.01 -23.08
N GLN A 660 -19.42 7.79 -22.03
CA GLN A 660 -19.40 6.56 -21.25
C GLN A 660 -19.79 5.37 -22.12
N ASN A 661 -19.19 4.20 -21.89
CA ASN A 661 -19.45 2.97 -22.63
C ASN A 661 -19.14 3.04 -24.14
N HIS A 662 -18.41 4.07 -24.57
CA HIS A 662 -17.92 4.26 -25.92
C HIS A 662 -16.38 4.27 -25.90
N VAL A 663 -15.73 4.10 -27.07
CA VAL A 663 -14.25 4.11 -27.14
C VAL A 663 -13.65 5.41 -26.59
N THR A 664 -14.36 6.53 -26.74
CA THR A 664 -13.97 7.86 -26.24
C THR A 664 -14.12 8.03 -24.73
N GLN A 665 -14.57 7.00 -24.00
CA GLN A 665 -14.49 6.96 -22.54
C GLN A 665 -13.03 7.04 -22.08
N GLU A 666 -12.11 6.43 -22.83
CA GLU A 666 -10.69 6.35 -22.54
C GLU A 666 -9.91 7.44 -23.28
N LEU A 667 -8.77 7.84 -22.72
CA LEU A 667 -7.79 8.69 -23.38
C LEU A 667 -6.43 8.47 -22.73
N TRP A 668 -5.51 7.89 -23.48
CA TRP A 668 -4.09 7.81 -23.17
C TRP A 668 -3.33 7.55 -24.48
N ASP A 669 -2.01 7.67 -24.47
CA ASP A 669 -1.19 7.56 -25.67
C ASP A 669 -0.17 6.42 -25.54
N VAL A 670 0.16 5.76 -26.66
CA VAL A 670 1.45 5.08 -26.79
C VAL A 670 2.41 6.06 -27.46
N LEU A 671 3.37 6.56 -26.68
CA LEU A 671 4.44 7.40 -27.17
C LEU A 671 5.53 6.54 -27.83
N LEU A 672 5.71 6.73 -29.13
CA LEU A 672 6.76 6.15 -29.94
C LEU A 672 7.91 7.15 -30.08
N VAL A 673 9.05 6.86 -29.47
CA VAL A 673 10.24 7.72 -29.51
C VAL A 673 11.22 7.18 -30.56
N ASN A 674 11.42 7.92 -31.65
CA ASN A 674 12.41 7.58 -32.66
C ASN A 674 13.64 8.49 -32.53
N THR A 675 14.67 8.00 -31.83
CA THR A 675 15.91 8.76 -31.59
C THR A 675 16.76 8.94 -32.84
N LYS A 676 16.55 8.17 -33.91
CA LYS A 676 17.31 8.35 -35.17
C LYS A 676 16.73 9.44 -36.06
N LYS A 677 15.42 9.65 -35.99
CA LYS A 677 14.68 10.63 -36.79
C LYS A 677 14.32 11.90 -36.02
N ASP A 678 14.64 11.92 -34.72
CA ASP A 678 14.23 12.94 -33.76
C ASP A 678 12.72 13.24 -33.88
N THR A 679 11.92 12.18 -33.83
CA THR A 679 10.46 12.25 -34.01
C THR A 679 9.77 11.56 -32.83
N LEU A 680 8.71 12.19 -32.32
CA LEU A 680 7.78 11.62 -31.36
C LEU A 680 6.44 11.36 -32.04
N GLN A 681 5.90 10.15 -31.93
CA GLN A 681 4.54 9.86 -32.38
C GLN A 681 3.68 9.43 -31.20
N PHE A 682 2.54 10.08 -31.03
CA PHE A 682 1.55 9.77 -30.00
C PHE A 682 0.44 8.97 -30.67
N VAL A 683 0.42 7.65 -30.45
CA VAL A 683 -0.66 6.79 -30.94
C VAL A 683 -1.77 6.82 -29.92
N ARG A 684 -2.89 7.46 -30.27
CA ARG A 684 -4.01 7.66 -29.35
C ARG A 684 -4.75 6.35 -29.14
N PHE A 685 -5.09 6.07 -27.89
CA PHE A 685 -6.14 5.13 -27.52
C PHE A 685 -7.36 5.92 -27.04
N GLY A 686 -8.49 5.76 -27.72
CA GLY A 686 -9.76 6.38 -27.31
C GLY A 686 -10.01 7.77 -27.88
N ALA A 687 -10.35 8.74 -27.04
CA ALA A 687 -10.77 10.08 -27.48
C ALA A 687 -9.62 10.89 -28.08
N GLY A 688 -9.78 11.43 -29.29
CA GLY A 688 -8.79 12.29 -29.93
C GLY A 688 -8.19 11.65 -31.18
N LYS A 689 -6.97 12.07 -31.53
CA LYS A 689 -6.28 11.65 -32.75
C LYS A 689 -4.79 11.46 -32.50
N ASP A 690 -4.18 10.59 -33.29
CA ASP A 690 -2.73 10.43 -33.32
C ASP A 690 -2.05 11.77 -33.64
N ARG A 691 -0.87 11.99 -33.05
CA ARG A 691 -0.04 13.18 -33.31
C ARG A 691 1.37 12.79 -33.64
N THR A 692 2.05 13.62 -34.44
CA THR A 692 3.49 13.50 -34.70
C THR A 692 4.13 14.85 -34.42
N VAL A 693 5.20 14.83 -33.64
CA VAL A 693 6.01 16.00 -33.29
C VAL A 693 7.41 15.77 -33.85
N GLN A 694 7.88 16.73 -34.65
CA GLN A 694 9.24 16.73 -35.17
C GLN A 694 10.11 17.61 -34.27
N CYS A 695 11.18 17.05 -33.72
CA CYS A 695 11.97 17.64 -32.63
C CYS A 695 13.22 18.38 -33.12
#